data_AF-A0A9X5CDF7-F1
#
_entry.id   AF-A0A9X5CDF7-F1
#
_cell.length_a   1.000
_cell.length_b   1.000
_cell.length_c   1.000
_cell.angle_alpha   90.00
_cell.angle_beta   90.00
_cell.angle_gamma   90.00
#
_symmetry.space_group_name_H-M   'P 1'
#
loop_
_entity.id
_entity.type
_entity.pdbx_description
1 polymer ?
#
loop_
_entity_poly.entity_id
_entity_poly.type
_entity_poly.pdbx_seq_one_letter_code
_entity_poly.pdbx_strand_id
1 'polypeptide(L)'
;MTSKISYSKFIKEDIRRRGWLLVLSAVLLLLCVTVSTLLMLEASLSNVSQDELAEQWNIFRAIFPGLLNGSYNLLLFAALLLLGGLCAVTGFSYLHSREQTDFYHSLPLSRRQLFFISYLGGLLIFLVPYLAASLLAVLAGFAHGFFTLPVLGRCFLSVLGGTLAFLMVYHLMILAMMLTGKVVTGILAAASLFFYGSVIGVLAADLPTYFFSTYHTGAGRFWEKLYDFLSPLPLFGQILGNTAYYNVTEDDRYRYISTFSYYLRSLVRPANSHSLAVVLAAAAVFLAVLLLLALFLYQKRPSEAAGNALSFPITAPFIKVLISVPTALCIGILVGSMYSGGTKWIILMSILAVILLCGLIEFIYHMDVRRLFAGKYSSLASLLGVAGILCVLQFDVFGYDTWLPEEDSLESMSLDVSQMYGYFSYPDTVSRSTDHPQYPDLLNGEICQIQEFAPIYELARSGVENAGKGADKMAGQELESLDQSINAGTRETEMAGREAEPLDEQVYITVRYNKKSGSSVYRNYRVSAGDVLDTLDILCQEESYRKILFPVFYADYEDISAVRLTDIYWEPKILDLTEKEQDALLDAYKQDVLNVDIRDLQLERPIGELSIDIPEGMQFVGQLAYDSKYNFTLGGFYLYEGYENSLALLETYGYTLRREIDPKDVEQVKLTETIYTEEAPAEGKFSVPDTSERIVTDSDEIAAILSQVQYTTSRLLISTHAAGTSAEILLTGNKEPTYYTLTDEVRPSQRDMN
;
A
#
# COMPACT_ATOMS: atom_id res chain seq x y z
N MET A 1 29.45 -30.15 -49.63
CA MET A 1 29.39 -28.80 -50.22
C MET A 1 28.40 -27.96 -49.42
N THR A 2 28.88 -27.17 -48.47
CA THR A 2 28.07 -26.27 -47.64
C THR A 2 27.80 -24.99 -48.43
N SER A 3 26.59 -24.88 -48.98
CA SER A 3 26.12 -23.67 -49.68
C SER A 3 26.25 -22.45 -48.76
N LYS A 4 26.93 -21.39 -49.25
CA LYS A 4 27.10 -20.07 -48.63
C LYS A 4 25.78 -19.27 -48.56
N ILE A 5 24.72 -19.85 -48.02
CA ILE A 5 23.56 -19.07 -47.56
C ILE A 5 23.88 -18.64 -46.14
N SER A 6 24.45 -17.44 -46.03
CA SER A 6 24.79 -16.83 -44.74
C SER A 6 23.55 -16.74 -43.85
N TYR A 7 23.71 -17.12 -42.58
CA TYR A 7 22.73 -17.01 -41.51
C TYR A 7 22.03 -15.62 -41.46
N SER A 8 22.74 -14.54 -41.83
CA SER A 8 22.18 -13.19 -41.91
C SER A 8 21.15 -13.00 -43.03
N LYS A 9 21.23 -13.76 -44.13
CA LYS A 9 20.25 -13.68 -45.23
C LYS A 9 18.88 -14.16 -44.76
N PHE A 10 18.82 -15.23 -43.97
CA PHE A 10 17.57 -15.73 -43.42
C PHE A 10 16.95 -14.78 -42.39
N ILE A 11 17.76 -14.16 -41.53
CA ILE A 11 17.27 -13.12 -40.61
C ILE A 11 16.68 -11.94 -41.38
N LYS A 12 17.38 -11.46 -42.43
CA LYS A 12 16.91 -10.36 -43.26
C LYS A 12 15.60 -10.71 -43.96
N GLU A 13 15.48 -11.91 -44.50
CA GLU A 13 14.26 -12.36 -45.18
C GLU A 13 13.09 -12.54 -44.20
N ASP A 14 13.36 -13.02 -42.99
CA ASP A 14 12.35 -13.15 -41.94
C ASP A 14 11.83 -11.77 -41.48
N ILE A 15 12.73 -10.79 -41.28
CA ILE A 15 12.34 -9.39 -41.01
C ILE A 15 11.52 -8.83 -42.18
N ARG A 16 11.93 -9.11 -43.42
CA ARG A 16 11.21 -8.66 -44.62
C ARG A 16 9.80 -9.25 -44.69
N ARG A 17 9.64 -10.54 -44.40
CA ARG A 17 8.33 -11.20 -44.32
C ARG A 17 7.45 -10.57 -43.23
N ARG A 18 8.05 -10.13 -42.13
CA ARG A 18 7.40 -9.41 -41.03
C ARG A 18 7.52 -7.89 -41.15
N GLY A 19 7.72 -7.37 -42.37
CA GLY A 19 7.99 -5.94 -42.61
C GLY A 19 6.87 -5.01 -42.13
N TRP A 20 5.61 -5.47 -42.15
CA TRP A 20 4.49 -4.71 -41.59
C TRP A 20 4.66 -4.45 -40.08
N LEU A 21 5.22 -5.41 -39.33
CA LEU A 21 5.46 -5.28 -37.90
C LEU A 21 6.63 -4.34 -37.61
N LEU A 22 7.65 -4.32 -38.48
CA LEU A 22 8.73 -3.32 -38.42
C LEU A 22 8.19 -1.90 -38.58
N VAL A 23 7.32 -1.67 -39.58
CA VAL A 23 6.68 -0.36 -39.79
C VAL A 23 5.80 0.01 -38.60
N LEU A 24 4.99 -0.92 -38.11
CA LEU A 24 4.15 -0.70 -36.93
C LEU A 24 5.00 -0.36 -35.70
N SER A 25 6.07 -1.12 -35.45
CA SER A 25 6.99 -0.87 -34.32
C SER A 25 7.64 0.50 -34.45
N ALA A 26 8.08 0.89 -35.66
CA ALA A 26 8.70 2.18 -35.89
C ALA A 26 7.74 3.35 -35.66
N VAL A 27 6.52 3.28 -36.19
CA VAL A 27 5.50 4.33 -35.97
C VAL A 27 5.11 4.39 -34.50
N LEU A 28 4.80 3.24 -33.89
CA LEU A 28 4.36 3.19 -32.49
C LEU A 28 5.46 3.72 -31.55
N LEU A 29 6.70 3.29 -31.71
CA LEU A 29 7.80 3.73 -30.84
C LEU A 29 8.20 5.18 -31.09
N LEU A 30 8.09 5.69 -32.32
CA LEU A 30 8.28 7.11 -32.58
C LEU A 30 7.23 7.97 -31.86
N LEU A 31 5.95 7.54 -31.89
CA LEU A 31 4.86 8.22 -31.19
C LEU A 31 5.02 8.10 -29.67
N CYS A 32 5.20 6.88 -29.17
CA CYS A 32 5.26 6.58 -27.75
C CYS A 32 6.54 7.03 -27.07
N VAL A 33 7.68 7.13 -27.76
CA VAL A 33 8.93 7.66 -27.18
C VAL A 33 9.06 9.13 -27.56
N THR A 34 9.42 9.43 -28.80
CA THR A 34 9.81 10.77 -29.24
C THR A 34 8.67 11.78 -29.15
N VAL A 35 7.52 11.54 -29.77
CA VAL A 35 6.43 12.53 -29.82
C VAL A 35 5.86 12.78 -28.44
N SER A 36 5.58 11.73 -27.66
CA SER A 36 5.06 11.90 -26.31
C SER A 36 6.04 12.65 -25.39
N THR A 37 7.35 12.37 -25.47
CA THR A 37 8.35 13.12 -24.67
C THR A 37 8.37 14.60 -25.02
N LEU A 38 8.27 14.93 -26.31
CA LEU A 38 8.24 16.31 -26.79
C LEU A 38 6.97 17.04 -26.37
N LEU A 39 5.81 16.39 -26.53
CA LEU A 39 4.53 16.96 -26.09
C LEU A 39 4.52 17.22 -24.58
N MET A 40 5.07 16.29 -23.79
CA MET A 40 5.16 16.46 -22.35
C MET A 40 6.12 17.60 -21.97
N LEU A 41 7.23 17.73 -22.69
CA LEU A 41 8.17 18.84 -22.54
C LEU A 41 7.51 20.19 -22.85
N GLU A 42 6.82 20.30 -23.99
CA GLU A 42 6.15 21.52 -24.42
C GLU A 42 4.99 21.91 -23.49
N ALA A 43 4.13 20.94 -23.12
CA ALA A 43 3.00 21.16 -22.22
C ALA A 43 3.45 21.63 -20.83
N SER A 44 4.62 21.19 -20.38
CA SER A 44 5.15 21.61 -19.07
C SER A 44 5.84 22.97 -19.11
N LEU A 45 6.17 23.50 -20.29
CA LEU A 45 6.79 24.82 -20.44
C LEU A 45 5.79 25.91 -20.80
N SER A 46 4.56 25.56 -21.24
CA SER A 46 3.62 26.52 -21.83
C SER A 46 3.07 27.56 -20.83
N ASN A 47 3.21 27.34 -19.52
CA ASN A 47 2.68 28.22 -18.46
C ASN A 47 3.73 28.59 -17.38
N VAL A 48 5.02 28.42 -17.65
CA VAL A 48 6.09 28.63 -16.66
C VAL A 48 6.70 30.01 -16.84
N SER A 49 6.79 30.80 -15.76
CA SER A 49 7.45 32.11 -15.78
C SER A 49 8.97 31.99 -15.94
N GLN A 50 9.68 33.06 -16.31
CA GLN A 50 11.14 33.00 -16.46
C GLN A 50 11.86 32.66 -15.14
N ASP A 51 11.29 33.06 -14.01
CA ASP A 51 11.88 32.85 -12.69
C ASP A 51 11.74 31.38 -12.22
N GLU A 52 10.72 30.66 -12.68
CA GLU A 52 10.45 29.24 -12.36
C GLU A 52 11.15 28.25 -13.33
N LEU A 53 11.77 28.77 -14.39
CA LEU A 53 12.29 27.96 -15.50
C LEU A 53 13.48 27.08 -15.09
N ALA A 54 14.33 27.56 -14.19
CA ALA A 54 15.47 26.79 -13.66
C ALA A 54 15.02 25.59 -12.82
N GLU A 55 13.95 25.77 -12.06
CA GLU A 55 13.32 24.74 -11.24
C GLU A 55 12.63 23.69 -12.12
N GLN A 56 11.89 24.15 -13.13
CA GLN A 56 11.26 23.28 -14.13
C GLN A 56 12.28 22.35 -14.81
N TRP A 57 13.49 22.84 -15.06
CA TRP A 57 14.58 22.01 -15.58
C TRP A 57 15.08 20.94 -14.61
N ASN A 58 15.12 21.19 -13.30
CA ASN A 58 15.46 20.16 -12.31
C ASN A 58 14.46 19.00 -12.33
N ILE A 59 13.17 19.31 -12.40
CA ILE A 59 12.10 18.31 -12.49
C ILE A 59 12.24 17.49 -13.77
N PHE A 60 12.47 18.15 -14.91
CA PHE A 60 12.69 17.43 -16.16
C PHE A 60 13.92 16.54 -16.13
N ARG A 61 15.02 16.96 -15.48
CA ARG A 61 16.18 16.10 -15.28
C ARG A 61 15.84 14.81 -14.53
N ALA A 62 14.89 14.87 -13.59
CA ALA A 62 14.43 13.72 -12.82
C ALA A 62 13.54 12.76 -13.63
N ILE A 63 12.60 13.32 -14.41
CA ILE A 63 11.54 12.54 -15.07
C ILE A 63 11.98 12.06 -16.46
N PHE A 64 12.77 12.86 -17.18
CA PHE A 64 13.10 12.61 -18.58
C PHE A 64 13.67 11.20 -18.85
N PRO A 65 14.63 10.67 -18.06
CA PRO A 65 15.12 9.30 -18.26
C PRO A 65 14.00 8.26 -18.27
N GLY A 66 13.07 8.32 -17.31
CA GLY A 66 11.97 7.34 -17.20
C GLY A 66 10.88 7.46 -18.27
N LEU A 67 10.88 8.54 -19.07
CA LEU A 67 10.04 8.60 -20.27
C LEU A 67 10.56 7.70 -21.38
N LEU A 68 11.85 7.39 -21.38
CA LEU A 68 12.50 6.56 -22.40
C LEU A 68 12.28 5.06 -22.17
N ASN A 69 11.86 4.64 -20.97
CA ASN A 69 11.69 3.22 -20.63
C ASN A 69 10.25 2.82 -20.29
N GLY A 70 9.35 3.79 -20.12
CA GLY A 70 7.94 3.55 -19.80
C GLY A 70 7.59 3.74 -18.33
N SER A 71 8.56 3.99 -17.44
CA SER A 71 8.32 4.25 -16.02
C SER A 71 7.46 5.48 -15.78
N TYR A 72 7.58 6.51 -16.63
CA TYR A 72 6.75 7.72 -16.59
C TYR A 72 5.88 7.90 -17.84
N ASN A 73 5.73 6.84 -18.64
CA ASN A 73 5.06 6.91 -19.94
C ASN A 73 4.24 5.64 -20.20
N LEU A 74 2.93 5.71 -19.92
CA LEU A 74 2.01 4.57 -20.07
C LEU A 74 1.93 4.06 -21.51
N LEU A 75 2.00 4.96 -22.50
CA LEU A 75 1.93 4.57 -23.89
C LEU A 75 3.13 3.68 -24.24
N LEU A 76 4.32 4.05 -23.77
CA LEU A 76 5.50 3.23 -23.95
C LEU A 76 5.43 1.94 -23.11
N PHE A 77 4.97 2.00 -21.86
CA PHE A 77 4.74 0.80 -21.03
C PHE A 77 3.86 -0.23 -21.76
N ALA A 78 2.71 0.21 -22.27
CA ALA A 78 1.79 -0.62 -23.03
C ALA A 78 2.41 -1.10 -24.36
N ALA A 79 3.17 -0.24 -25.05
CA ALA A 79 3.87 -0.61 -26.27
C ALA A 79 4.95 -1.68 -26.03
N LEU A 80 5.66 -1.67 -24.89
CA LEU A 80 6.65 -2.71 -24.54
C LEU A 80 5.97 -4.07 -24.35
N LEU A 81 4.85 -4.11 -23.63
CA LEU A 81 4.04 -5.33 -23.46
C LEU A 81 3.53 -5.84 -24.81
N LEU A 82 2.92 -4.95 -25.60
CA LEU A 82 2.31 -5.28 -26.88
C LEU A 82 3.35 -5.75 -27.91
N LEU A 83 4.45 -5.01 -28.09
CA LEU A 83 5.48 -5.35 -29.08
C LEU A 83 6.29 -6.58 -28.65
N GLY A 84 6.56 -6.76 -27.35
CA GLY A 84 7.16 -7.98 -26.82
C GLY A 84 6.33 -9.21 -27.17
N GLY A 85 5.02 -9.14 -26.92
CA GLY A 85 4.08 -10.20 -27.29
C GLY A 85 3.99 -10.44 -28.80
N LEU A 86 3.76 -9.39 -29.60
CA LEU A 86 3.60 -9.50 -31.05
C LEU A 86 4.86 -9.99 -31.75
N CYS A 87 6.05 -9.54 -31.35
CA CYS A 87 7.31 -10.00 -31.93
C CYS A 87 7.52 -11.50 -31.70
N ALA A 88 7.14 -12.00 -30.52
CA ALA A 88 7.24 -13.43 -30.19
C ALA A 88 6.18 -14.24 -30.94
N VAL A 89 4.91 -13.82 -30.88
CA VAL A 89 3.80 -14.51 -31.53
C VAL A 89 4.02 -14.62 -33.03
N THR A 90 4.36 -13.52 -33.71
CA THR A 90 4.58 -13.54 -35.16
C THR A 90 5.80 -14.38 -35.55
N GLY A 91 6.89 -14.32 -34.76
CA GLY A 91 8.13 -15.06 -35.04
C GLY A 91 8.02 -16.57 -34.87
N PHE A 92 7.12 -17.03 -33.99
CA PHE A 92 6.95 -18.44 -33.66
C PHE A 92 5.56 -19.01 -34.01
N SER A 93 4.67 -18.21 -34.63
CA SER A 93 3.32 -18.62 -35.04
C SER A 93 3.30 -19.88 -35.92
N TYR A 94 4.35 -20.13 -36.70
CA TYR A 94 4.46 -21.32 -37.56
C TYR A 94 4.38 -22.63 -36.78
N LEU A 95 4.78 -22.65 -35.50
CA LEU A 95 4.70 -23.82 -34.61
C LEU A 95 3.26 -24.24 -34.25
N HIS A 96 2.29 -23.41 -34.58
CA HIS A 96 0.87 -23.62 -34.26
C HIS A 96 0.05 -24.04 -35.49
N SER A 97 0.69 -24.14 -36.66
CA SER A 97 0.11 -24.71 -37.89
C SER A 97 0.92 -25.92 -38.33
N ARG A 98 0.24 -27.05 -38.55
CA ARG A 98 0.89 -28.29 -39.01
C ARG A 98 1.62 -28.10 -40.33
N GLU A 99 0.94 -27.50 -41.31
CA GLU A 99 1.50 -27.22 -42.64
C GLU A 99 2.75 -26.32 -42.56
N GLN A 100 2.70 -25.26 -41.76
CA GLN A 100 3.85 -24.37 -41.62
C GLN A 100 4.99 -25.03 -40.85
N THR A 101 4.70 -25.82 -39.81
CA THR A 101 5.71 -26.56 -39.05
C THR A 101 6.45 -27.55 -39.96
N ASP A 102 5.72 -28.30 -40.79
CA ASP A 102 6.30 -29.26 -41.73
C ASP A 102 7.16 -28.55 -42.78
N PHE A 103 6.69 -27.43 -43.34
CA PHE A 103 7.48 -26.61 -44.26
C PHE A 103 8.78 -26.12 -43.62
N TYR A 104 8.71 -25.50 -42.44
CA TYR A 104 9.89 -24.97 -41.75
C TYR A 104 10.89 -26.06 -41.35
N HIS A 105 10.41 -27.21 -40.88
CA HIS A 105 11.28 -28.32 -40.48
C HIS A 105 11.82 -29.13 -41.66
N SER A 106 11.26 -28.96 -42.86
CA SER A 106 11.82 -29.53 -44.11
C SER A 106 13.01 -28.73 -44.66
N LEU A 107 13.20 -27.49 -44.22
CA LEU A 107 14.35 -26.66 -44.63
C LEU A 107 15.65 -27.31 -44.15
N PRO A 108 16.77 -27.16 -44.89
CA PRO A 108 18.08 -27.69 -44.50
C PRO A 108 18.73 -26.84 -43.39
N LEU A 109 17.96 -26.50 -42.35
CA LEU A 109 18.34 -25.71 -41.19
C LEU A 109 18.06 -26.52 -39.92
N SER A 110 19.00 -26.48 -38.98
CA SER A 110 18.77 -27.09 -37.67
C SER A 110 17.70 -26.32 -36.89
N ARG A 111 17.00 -27.02 -36.00
CA ARG A 111 16.07 -26.39 -35.04
C ARG A 111 16.69 -25.20 -34.31
N ARG A 112 17.93 -25.33 -33.85
CA ARG A 112 18.66 -24.22 -33.20
C ARG A 112 18.78 -22.99 -34.10
N GLN A 113 19.11 -23.18 -35.37
CA GLN A 113 19.20 -22.07 -36.33
C GLN A 113 17.84 -21.43 -36.58
N LEU A 114 16.78 -22.21 -36.77
CA LEU A 114 15.43 -21.67 -36.95
C LEU A 114 14.97 -20.84 -35.75
N PHE A 115 15.22 -21.32 -34.52
CA PHE A 115 14.92 -20.58 -33.30
C PHE A 115 15.61 -19.22 -33.29
N PHE A 116 16.93 -19.19 -33.49
CA PHE A 116 17.69 -17.95 -33.41
C PHE A 116 17.43 -17.01 -34.60
N ILE A 117 17.01 -17.51 -35.77
CA ILE A 117 16.55 -16.68 -36.90
C ILE A 117 15.28 -15.91 -36.50
N SER A 118 14.26 -16.62 -36.02
CA SER A 118 13.01 -16.00 -35.54
C SER A 118 13.25 -15.05 -34.36
N TYR A 119 14.10 -15.46 -33.42
CA TYR A 119 14.48 -14.69 -32.24
C TYR A 119 15.16 -13.37 -32.58
N LEU A 120 16.25 -13.42 -33.36
CA LEU A 120 16.99 -12.21 -33.73
C LEU A 120 16.17 -11.30 -34.63
N GLY A 121 15.35 -11.87 -35.53
CA GLY A 121 14.43 -11.09 -36.34
C GLY A 121 13.43 -10.29 -35.49
N GLY A 122 12.84 -10.92 -34.46
CA GLY A 122 11.88 -10.25 -33.58
C GLY A 122 12.55 -9.18 -32.70
N LEU A 123 13.74 -9.49 -32.19
CA LEU A 123 14.53 -8.53 -31.42
C LEU A 123 14.88 -7.28 -32.24
N LEU A 124 15.34 -7.44 -33.48
CA LEU A 124 15.74 -6.32 -34.33
C LEU A 124 14.55 -5.47 -34.80
N ILE A 125 13.37 -6.09 -34.99
CA ILE A 125 12.12 -5.39 -35.34
C ILE A 125 11.75 -4.34 -34.28
N PHE A 126 12.00 -4.63 -33.01
CA PHE A 126 11.77 -3.71 -31.90
C PHE A 126 12.98 -2.80 -31.62
N LEU A 127 14.17 -3.39 -31.50
CA LEU A 127 15.35 -2.70 -30.97
C LEU A 127 15.81 -1.56 -31.87
N VAL A 128 15.78 -1.76 -33.20
CA VAL A 128 16.25 -0.72 -34.14
C VAL A 128 15.37 0.53 -34.07
N PRO A 129 14.02 0.44 -34.20
CA PRO A 129 13.20 1.63 -34.06
C PRO A 129 13.16 2.21 -32.65
N TYR A 130 13.23 1.38 -31.60
CA TYR A 130 13.25 1.86 -30.21
C TYR A 130 14.48 2.72 -29.92
N LEU A 131 15.68 2.25 -30.33
CA LEU A 131 16.92 3.01 -30.16
C LEU A 131 16.92 4.29 -31.00
N ALA A 132 16.38 4.25 -32.23
CA ALA A 132 16.25 5.43 -33.07
C ALA A 132 15.31 6.48 -32.44
N ALA A 133 14.14 6.08 -31.96
CA ALA A 133 13.18 6.98 -31.32
C ALA A 133 13.73 7.55 -29.99
N SER A 134 14.42 6.73 -29.20
CA SER A 134 15.08 7.17 -27.96
C SER A 134 16.20 8.17 -28.24
N LEU A 135 17.01 7.93 -29.28
CA LEU A 135 18.06 8.86 -29.70
C LEU A 135 17.47 10.21 -30.13
N LEU A 136 16.38 10.20 -30.91
CA LEU A 136 15.69 11.43 -31.32
C LEU A 136 15.14 12.20 -30.11
N ALA A 137 14.55 11.50 -29.13
CA ALA A 137 14.07 12.12 -27.90
C ALA A 137 15.21 12.78 -27.11
N VAL A 138 16.33 12.07 -26.92
CA VAL A 138 17.53 12.59 -26.23
C VAL A 138 18.11 13.79 -26.96
N LEU A 139 18.23 13.74 -28.29
CA LEU A 139 18.72 14.87 -29.09
C LEU A 139 17.79 16.09 -28.96
N ALA A 140 16.48 15.88 -28.93
CA ALA A 140 15.53 16.96 -28.73
C ALA A 140 15.67 17.58 -27.34
N GLY A 141 15.69 16.78 -26.27
CA GLY A 141 15.89 17.33 -24.93
C GLY A 141 17.25 18.02 -24.78
N PHE A 142 18.30 17.55 -25.47
CA PHE A 142 19.61 18.20 -25.50
C PHE A 142 19.51 19.60 -26.11
N ALA A 143 18.72 19.78 -27.16
CA ALA A 143 18.46 21.08 -27.77
C ALA A 143 17.73 22.07 -26.83
N HIS A 144 16.98 21.58 -25.84
CA HIS A 144 16.33 22.40 -24.81
C HIS A 144 17.25 22.82 -23.65
N GLY A 145 18.48 22.30 -23.58
CA GLY A 145 19.52 22.81 -22.68
C GLY A 145 19.49 22.35 -21.21
N PHE A 146 18.58 21.46 -20.81
CA PHE A 146 18.50 20.98 -19.42
C PHE A 146 19.42 19.80 -19.08
N PHE A 147 20.06 19.17 -20.07
CA PHE A 147 20.86 17.96 -19.89
C PHE A 147 22.18 18.20 -19.16
N THR A 148 22.47 17.30 -18.22
CA THR A 148 23.78 17.16 -17.55
C THR A 148 24.36 15.76 -17.83
N LEU A 149 25.66 15.56 -17.59
CA LEU A 149 26.32 14.26 -17.79
C LEU A 149 25.66 13.11 -16.97
N PRO A 150 25.27 13.31 -15.68
CA PRO A 150 24.52 12.30 -14.94
C PRO A 150 23.16 11.96 -15.59
N VAL A 151 22.44 12.95 -16.12
CA VAL A 151 21.13 12.73 -16.77
C VAL A 151 21.29 11.93 -18.05
N LEU A 152 22.32 12.22 -18.85
CA LEU A 152 22.66 11.42 -20.03
C LEU A 152 22.98 9.95 -19.68
N GLY A 153 23.81 9.73 -18.64
CA GLY A 153 24.10 8.38 -18.15
C GLY A 153 22.85 7.63 -17.71
N ARG A 154 21.89 8.35 -17.12
CA ARG A 154 20.60 7.80 -16.67
C ARG A 154 19.63 7.53 -17.81
N CYS A 155 19.65 8.35 -18.87
CA CYS A 155 18.93 8.05 -20.11
C CYS A 155 19.43 6.75 -20.74
N PHE A 156 20.74 6.52 -20.76
CA PHE A 156 21.30 5.26 -21.25
C PHE A 156 20.81 4.05 -20.41
N LEU A 157 20.85 4.17 -19.08
CA LEU A 157 20.33 3.12 -18.19
C LEU A 157 18.83 2.89 -18.40
N SER A 158 18.05 3.95 -18.60
CA SER A 158 16.62 3.84 -18.89
C SER A 158 16.37 3.09 -20.21
N VAL A 159 17.08 3.44 -21.29
CA VAL A 159 16.98 2.71 -22.56
C VAL A 159 17.36 1.24 -22.41
N LEU A 160 18.38 0.93 -21.59
CA LEU A 160 18.70 -0.45 -21.21
C LEU A 160 17.53 -1.11 -20.46
N GLY A 161 16.92 -0.41 -19.50
CA GLY A 161 15.75 -0.87 -18.75
C GLY A 161 14.55 -1.20 -19.65
N GLY A 162 14.21 -0.31 -20.59
CA GLY A 162 13.14 -0.55 -21.57
C GLY A 162 13.45 -1.74 -22.48
N THR A 163 14.73 -1.93 -22.84
CA THR A 163 15.17 -3.11 -23.60
C THR A 163 15.02 -4.40 -22.78
N LEU A 164 15.41 -4.40 -21.50
CA LEU A 164 15.25 -5.55 -20.60
C LEU A 164 13.78 -5.86 -20.33
N ALA A 165 12.95 -4.84 -20.17
CA ALA A 165 11.50 -4.96 -20.01
C ALA A 165 10.84 -5.57 -21.26
N PHE A 166 11.22 -5.13 -22.47
CA PHE A 166 10.81 -5.79 -23.72
C PHE A 166 11.26 -7.25 -23.76
N LEU A 167 12.54 -7.54 -23.45
CA LEU A 167 13.09 -8.89 -23.45
C LEU A 167 12.36 -9.82 -22.48
N MET A 168 11.92 -9.31 -21.34
CA MET A 168 11.15 -10.05 -20.34
C MET A 168 9.86 -10.60 -20.96
N VAL A 169 9.05 -9.71 -21.53
CA VAL A 169 7.79 -10.07 -22.19
C VAL A 169 8.05 -10.96 -23.40
N TYR A 170 9.07 -10.63 -24.19
CA TYR A 170 9.45 -11.35 -25.39
C TYR A 170 9.84 -12.81 -25.08
N HIS A 171 10.74 -13.03 -24.12
CA HIS A 171 11.18 -14.38 -23.72
C HIS A 171 10.05 -15.18 -23.07
N LEU A 172 9.24 -14.55 -22.23
CA LEU A 172 8.08 -15.19 -21.60
C LEU A 172 7.06 -15.65 -22.65
N MET A 173 6.75 -14.79 -23.62
CA MET A 173 5.84 -15.13 -24.71
C MET A 173 6.44 -16.23 -25.59
N ILE A 174 7.74 -16.20 -25.92
CA ILE A 174 8.39 -17.30 -26.65
C ILE A 174 8.22 -18.61 -25.87
N LEU A 175 8.50 -18.61 -24.56
CA LEU A 175 8.33 -19.78 -23.71
C LEU A 175 6.89 -20.32 -23.76
N ALA A 176 5.90 -19.45 -23.64
CA ALA A 176 4.49 -19.81 -23.74
C ALA A 176 4.11 -20.38 -25.12
N MET A 177 4.65 -19.82 -26.20
CA MET A 177 4.49 -20.34 -27.56
C MET A 177 5.11 -21.74 -27.67
N MET A 178 6.21 -22.05 -26.98
CA MET A 178 6.82 -23.39 -26.95
C MET A 178 5.98 -24.44 -26.23
N LEU A 179 5.22 -24.03 -25.21
CA LEU A 179 4.39 -24.91 -24.39
C LEU A 179 3.03 -25.24 -25.01
N THR A 180 2.62 -24.50 -26.04
CA THR A 180 1.24 -24.52 -26.57
C THR A 180 1.20 -24.82 -28.06
N GLY A 181 0.13 -25.47 -28.53
CA GLY A 181 -0.03 -25.82 -29.95
C GLY A 181 -1.00 -24.92 -30.72
N LYS A 182 -1.67 -23.95 -30.06
CA LYS A 182 -2.46 -22.87 -30.69
C LYS A 182 -1.99 -21.49 -30.22
N VAL A 183 -2.09 -20.47 -31.08
CA VAL A 183 -1.68 -19.10 -30.73
C VAL A 183 -2.49 -18.54 -29.56
N VAL A 184 -3.81 -18.74 -29.56
CA VAL A 184 -4.70 -18.28 -28.48
C VAL A 184 -4.30 -18.87 -27.13
N THR A 185 -4.03 -20.18 -27.08
CA THR A 185 -3.56 -20.84 -25.85
C THR A 185 -2.18 -20.35 -25.44
N GLY A 186 -1.30 -19.99 -26.39
CA GLY A 186 0.00 -19.39 -26.12
C GLY A 186 -0.11 -18.02 -25.44
N ILE A 187 -1.03 -17.17 -25.92
CA ILE A 187 -1.29 -15.86 -25.31
C ILE A 187 -1.84 -16.03 -23.89
N LEU A 188 -2.81 -16.94 -23.69
CA LEU A 188 -3.36 -17.24 -22.36
C LEU A 188 -2.30 -17.81 -21.41
N ALA A 189 -1.41 -18.68 -21.90
CA ALA A 189 -0.31 -19.23 -21.12
C ALA A 189 0.72 -18.14 -20.75
N ALA A 190 1.04 -17.23 -21.66
CA ALA A 190 1.92 -16.09 -21.38
C ALA A 190 1.33 -15.18 -20.30
N ALA A 191 0.04 -14.83 -20.41
CA ALA A 191 -0.66 -14.05 -19.39
C ALA A 191 -0.64 -14.77 -18.04
N SER A 192 -0.95 -16.08 -18.02
CA SER A 192 -0.92 -16.89 -16.81
C SER A 192 0.46 -16.87 -16.15
N LEU A 193 1.54 -17.08 -16.92
CA LEU A 193 2.91 -17.04 -16.41
C LEU A 193 3.34 -15.65 -15.93
N PHE A 194 2.86 -14.58 -16.59
CA PHE A 194 3.22 -13.20 -16.25
C PHE A 194 2.67 -12.80 -14.87
N PHE A 195 1.42 -13.17 -14.59
CA PHE A 195 0.73 -12.86 -13.33
C PHE A 195 0.85 -13.94 -12.25
N TYR A 196 1.33 -15.14 -12.59
CA TYR A 196 1.32 -16.29 -11.68
C TYR A 196 1.95 -15.98 -10.33
N GLY A 197 3.19 -15.49 -10.34
CA GLY A 197 3.91 -15.17 -9.12
C GLY A 197 3.17 -14.12 -8.29
N SER A 198 2.60 -13.09 -8.95
CA SER A 198 1.82 -12.04 -8.28
C SER A 198 0.58 -12.54 -7.58
N VAL A 199 -0.16 -13.45 -8.21
CA VAL A 199 -1.30 -14.12 -7.57
C VAL A 199 -0.84 -14.87 -6.32
N ILE A 200 0.30 -15.58 -6.38
CA ILE A 200 0.84 -16.30 -5.22
C ILE A 200 1.31 -15.32 -4.12
N GLY A 201 1.97 -14.22 -4.48
CA GLY A 201 2.43 -13.20 -3.54
C GLY A 201 1.27 -12.56 -2.77
N VAL A 202 0.24 -12.13 -3.50
CA VAL A 202 -1.01 -11.59 -2.93
C VAL A 202 -1.67 -12.61 -2.00
N LEU A 203 -1.80 -13.87 -2.42
CA LEU A 203 -2.36 -14.92 -1.55
C LEU A 203 -1.51 -15.18 -0.30
N ALA A 204 -0.18 -15.11 -0.41
CA ALA A 204 0.70 -15.33 0.74
C ALA A 204 0.63 -14.18 1.76
N ALA A 205 0.41 -12.95 1.29
CA ALA A 205 0.27 -11.77 2.13
C ALA A 205 -1.14 -11.69 2.75
N ASP A 206 -2.18 -11.81 1.91
CA ASP A 206 -3.54 -11.40 2.27
C ASP A 206 -4.39 -12.57 2.73
N LEU A 207 -4.23 -13.79 2.19
CA LEU A 207 -5.10 -14.90 2.57
C LEU A 207 -5.10 -15.14 4.10
N PRO A 208 -3.95 -15.13 4.81
CA PRO A 208 -3.94 -15.35 6.26
C PRO A 208 -4.66 -14.28 7.09
N THR A 209 -4.74 -13.02 6.63
CA THR A 209 -5.37 -11.92 7.38
C THR A 209 -6.87 -12.18 7.62
N TYR A 210 -7.50 -12.97 6.76
CA TYR A 210 -8.91 -13.36 6.89
C TYR A 210 -9.15 -14.52 7.86
N PHE A 211 -8.14 -15.36 8.14
CA PHE A 211 -8.34 -16.62 8.89
C PHE A 211 -7.69 -16.64 10.27
N PHE A 212 -6.64 -15.84 10.47
CA PHE A 212 -5.89 -15.75 11.71
C PHE A 212 -6.15 -14.41 12.39
N SER A 213 -6.46 -14.47 13.68
CA SER A 213 -6.71 -13.29 14.52
C SER A 213 -5.41 -12.54 14.86
N THR A 214 -4.28 -13.26 14.89
CA THR A 214 -2.99 -12.69 15.33
C THR A 214 -2.01 -12.39 14.18
N TYR A 215 -2.46 -12.53 12.93
CA TYR A 215 -1.60 -12.40 11.78
C TYR A 215 -1.22 -10.95 11.49
N HIS A 216 0.07 -10.71 11.30
CA HIS A 216 0.61 -9.45 10.84
C HIS A 216 1.79 -9.69 9.89
N THR A 217 1.88 -8.87 8.85
CA THR A 217 3.01 -8.84 7.92
C THR A 217 3.99 -7.77 8.35
N GLY A 218 5.19 -8.16 8.77
CA GLY A 218 6.26 -7.20 9.05
C GLY A 218 7.15 -6.97 7.84
N ALA A 219 7.81 -5.81 7.80
CA ALA A 219 8.65 -5.39 6.68
C ALA A 219 9.87 -6.29 6.43
N GLY A 220 10.20 -6.48 5.15
CA GLY A 220 11.53 -6.94 4.73
C GLY A 220 11.77 -8.45 4.75
N ARG A 221 10.72 -9.27 4.69
CA ARG A 221 10.85 -10.74 4.71
C ARG A 221 11.67 -11.23 3.52
N PHE A 222 12.49 -12.25 3.73
CA PHE A 222 13.25 -12.89 2.65
C PHE A 222 12.33 -13.35 1.51
N TRP A 223 11.16 -13.89 1.83
CA TRP A 223 10.18 -14.36 0.84
C TRP A 223 9.54 -13.23 0.01
N GLU A 224 9.32 -12.05 0.60
CA GLU A 224 8.84 -10.86 -0.13
C GLU A 224 9.91 -10.38 -1.11
N LYS A 225 11.18 -10.34 -0.66
CA LYS A 225 12.31 -10.01 -1.54
C LYS A 225 12.45 -11.04 -2.66
N LEU A 226 12.24 -12.32 -2.39
CA LEU A 226 12.32 -13.37 -3.40
C LEU A 226 11.17 -13.25 -4.42
N TYR A 227 9.97 -12.91 -3.94
CA TYR A 227 8.79 -12.66 -4.77
C TYR A 227 9.01 -11.52 -5.79
N ASP A 228 9.68 -10.44 -5.38
CA ASP A 228 10.02 -9.30 -6.24
C ASP A 228 10.86 -9.70 -7.47
N PHE A 229 11.65 -10.78 -7.38
CA PHE A 229 12.58 -11.20 -8.43
C PHE A 229 12.15 -12.47 -9.18
N LEU A 230 11.37 -13.36 -8.57
CA LEU A 230 10.93 -14.61 -9.20
C LEU A 230 9.71 -14.44 -10.11
N SER A 231 9.02 -13.30 -10.00
CA SER A 231 7.77 -13.03 -10.70
C SER A 231 7.98 -12.04 -11.86
N PRO A 232 7.51 -12.32 -13.09
CA PRO A 232 7.72 -11.44 -14.24
C PRO A 232 7.19 -10.01 -14.06
N LEU A 233 5.99 -9.85 -13.48
CA LEU A 233 5.37 -8.53 -13.30
C LEU A 233 6.11 -7.63 -12.27
N PRO A 234 6.38 -8.08 -11.03
CA PRO A 234 7.19 -7.33 -10.07
C PRO A 234 8.58 -6.99 -10.61
N LEU A 235 9.27 -7.96 -11.24
CA LEU A 235 10.59 -7.72 -11.81
C LEU A 235 10.55 -6.72 -12.98
N PHE A 236 9.48 -6.73 -13.78
CA PHE A 236 9.24 -5.72 -14.82
C PHE A 236 9.14 -4.31 -14.22
N GLY A 237 8.36 -4.14 -13.14
CA GLY A 237 8.28 -2.86 -12.41
C GLY A 237 9.62 -2.44 -11.81
N GLN A 238 10.33 -3.36 -11.16
CA GLN A 238 11.66 -3.14 -10.60
C GLN A 238 12.67 -2.67 -11.65
N ILE A 239 12.69 -3.29 -12.84
CA ILE A 239 13.57 -2.89 -13.95
C ILE A 239 13.26 -1.45 -14.37
N LEU A 240 12.00 -1.12 -14.62
CA LEU A 240 11.62 0.20 -15.10
C LEU A 240 11.88 1.28 -14.05
N GLY A 241 11.46 1.06 -12.80
CA GLY A 241 11.63 2.02 -11.72
C GLY A 241 13.09 2.31 -11.41
N ASN A 242 13.94 1.29 -11.24
CA ASN A 242 15.33 1.48 -10.84
C ASN A 242 16.23 2.02 -11.95
N THR A 243 15.94 1.70 -13.22
CA THR A 243 16.71 2.24 -14.36
C THR A 243 16.33 3.66 -14.72
N ALA A 244 15.09 4.07 -14.43
CA ALA A 244 14.61 5.44 -14.56
C ALA A 244 15.05 6.34 -13.39
N TYR A 245 15.36 5.74 -12.23
CA TYR A 245 15.60 6.49 -11.00
C TYR A 245 16.79 7.44 -11.13
N TYR A 246 16.51 8.73 -10.92
CA TYR A 246 17.48 9.81 -10.90
C TYR A 246 17.34 10.56 -9.56
N ASN A 247 18.42 10.65 -8.79
CA ASN A 247 18.42 11.37 -7.51
C ASN A 247 18.35 12.88 -7.79
N VAL A 248 17.21 13.48 -7.49
CA VAL A 248 17.13 14.90 -7.13
C VAL A 248 17.09 14.97 -5.60
N THR A 249 17.69 16.00 -5.03
CA THR A 249 17.67 16.31 -3.59
C THR A 249 16.26 16.15 -3.02
N GLU A 250 16.17 15.64 -1.79
CA GLU A 250 14.96 15.02 -1.25
C GLU A 250 13.71 15.92 -1.24
N ASP A 251 13.91 17.25 -1.14
CA ASP A 251 12.87 18.29 -1.15
C ASP A 251 12.07 18.41 -2.45
N ASP A 252 12.69 18.23 -3.62
CA ASP A 252 12.04 18.57 -4.90
C ASP A 252 11.28 17.37 -5.53
N ARG A 253 11.25 16.22 -4.86
CA ARG A 253 10.88 14.93 -5.47
C ARG A 253 9.40 14.79 -5.88
N TYR A 254 8.54 15.60 -5.29
CA TYR A 254 7.08 15.45 -5.38
C TYR A 254 6.34 16.68 -5.88
N ARG A 255 7.03 17.82 -6.02
CA ARG A 255 6.41 19.15 -6.19
C ARG A 255 5.66 19.32 -7.54
N TYR A 256 6.01 18.58 -8.61
CA TYR A 256 5.44 18.81 -9.95
C TYR A 256 5.32 17.59 -10.88
N ILE A 257 5.31 16.37 -10.35
CA ILE A 257 4.96 15.22 -11.20
C ILE A 257 3.47 15.38 -11.58
N SER A 258 3.15 15.50 -12.87
CA SER A 258 1.75 15.56 -13.31
C SER A 258 0.94 14.43 -12.64
N THR A 259 -0.29 14.69 -12.20
CA THR A 259 -1.14 13.72 -11.48
C THR A 259 -1.20 12.36 -12.20
N PHE A 260 -1.13 12.39 -13.53
CA PHE A 260 -1.06 11.20 -14.37
C PHE A 260 0.28 10.46 -14.28
N SER A 261 1.43 11.16 -14.38
CA SER A 261 2.76 10.55 -14.22
C SER A 261 2.99 10.01 -12.81
N TYR A 262 2.36 10.62 -11.80
CA TYR A 262 2.40 10.15 -10.42
C TYR A 262 1.60 8.85 -10.26
N TYR A 263 0.36 8.80 -10.76
CA TYR A 263 -0.47 7.59 -10.75
C TYR A 263 0.18 6.42 -11.52
N LEU A 264 0.88 6.72 -12.62
CA LEU A 264 1.65 5.71 -13.33
C LEU A 264 2.89 5.27 -12.57
N ARG A 265 3.55 6.20 -11.89
CA ARG A 265 4.66 5.89 -11.00
C ARG A 265 4.18 4.97 -9.88
N SER A 266 3.02 5.18 -9.24
CA SER A 266 2.53 4.27 -8.20
C SER A 266 2.17 2.88 -8.73
N LEU A 267 1.72 2.76 -9.99
CA LEU A 267 1.47 1.45 -10.63
C LEU A 267 2.75 0.67 -10.98
N VAL A 268 3.88 1.36 -11.20
CA VAL A 268 5.14 0.75 -11.69
C VAL A 268 6.25 0.77 -10.65
N ARG A 269 6.18 1.65 -9.65
CA ARG A 269 7.18 1.81 -8.59
C ARG A 269 7.04 0.66 -7.60
N PRO A 270 8.10 -0.14 -7.42
CA PRO A 270 8.08 -1.16 -6.40
C PRO A 270 8.02 -0.56 -5.00
N ALA A 271 7.26 -1.19 -4.11
CA ALA A 271 7.16 -0.81 -2.69
C ALA A 271 8.54 -0.79 -2.00
N ASN A 272 9.45 -1.67 -2.41
CA ASN A 272 10.82 -1.77 -1.90
C ASN A 272 11.84 -1.52 -3.03
N SER A 273 12.60 -0.43 -2.97
CA SER A 273 13.64 -0.15 -3.96
C SER A 273 14.92 -0.92 -3.63
N HIS A 274 15.21 -1.94 -4.44
CA HIS A 274 16.49 -2.67 -4.38
C HIS A 274 17.59 -1.90 -5.11
N SER A 275 18.86 -2.17 -4.81
CA SER A 275 19.95 -1.51 -5.53
C SER A 275 19.92 -1.86 -7.03
N LEU A 276 20.26 -0.88 -7.88
CA LEU A 276 20.27 -1.04 -9.34
C LEU A 276 21.07 -2.28 -9.78
N ALA A 277 22.20 -2.57 -9.13
CA ALA A 277 23.04 -3.71 -9.46
C ALA A 277 22.33 -5.05 -9.23
N VAL A 278 21.58 -5.19 -8.12
CA VAL A 278 20.82 -6.40 -7.81
C VAL A 278 19.71 -6.61 -8.83
N VAL A 279 18.97 -5.56 -9.18
CA VAL A 279 17.89 -5.63 -10.17
C VAL A 279 18.42 -6.04 -11.55
N LEU A 280 19.53 -5.45 -12.01
CA LEU A 280 20.13 -5.80 -13.29
C LEU A 280 20.66 -7.25 -13.30
N ALA A 281 21.27 -7.71 -12.21
CA ALA A 281 21.75 -9.08 -12.09
C ALA A 281 20.58 -10.08 -12.09
N ALA A 282 19.53 -9.82 -11.31
CA ALA A 282 18.32 -10.64 -11.28
C ALA A 282 17.64 -10.71 -12.65
N ALA A 283 17.47 -9.57 -13.33
CA ALA A 283 16.93 -9.50 -14.68
C ALA A 283 17.77 -10.32 -15.67
N ALA A 284 19.10 -10.20 -15.63
CA ALA A 284 19.98 -10.96 -16.52
C ALA A 284 19.85 -12.48 -16.31
N VAL A 285 19.83 -12.94 -15.06
CA VAL A 285 19.63 -14.35 -14.71
C VAL A 285 18.26 -14.84 -15.17
N PHE A 286 17.20 -14.09 -14.86
CA PHE A 286 15.84 -14.47 -15.21
C PHE A 286 15.63 -14.59 -16.73
N LEU A 287 16.11 -13.60 -17.49
CA LEU A 287 16.08 -13.62 -18.96
C LEU A 287 16.89 -14.78 -19.54
N ALA A 288 18.07 -15.06 -18.99
CA ALA A 288 18.88 -16.19 -19.42
C ALA A 288 18.16 -17.53 -19.19
N VAL A 289 17.53 -17.71 -18.03
CA VAL A 289 16.75 -18.91 -17.70
C VAL A 289 15.57 -19.07 -18.65
N LEU A 290 14.77 -18.02 -18.89
CA LEU A 290 13.65 -18.09 -19.83
C LEU A 290 14.10 -18.45 -21.23
N LEU A 291 15.17 -17.82 -21.74
CA LEU A 291 15.70 -18.09 -23.07
C LEU A 291 16.23 -19.52 -23.21
N LEU A 292 17.00 -20.00 -22.22
CA LEU A 292 17.54 -21.36 -22.22
C LEU A 292 16.42 -22.39 -22.14
N LEU A 293 15.41 -22.16 -21.32
CA LEU A 293 14.24 -23.03 -21.20
C LEU A 293 13.43 -23.06 -22.50
N ALA A 294 13.17 -21.90 -23.11
CA ALA A 294 12.50 -21.80 -24.41
C ALA A 294 13.27 -22.55 -25.50
N LEU A 295 14.59 -22.38 -25.56
CA LEU A 295 15.45 -23.07 -26.53
C LEU A 295 15.45 -24.60 -26.30
N PHE A 296 15.51 -25.03 -25.04
CA PHE A 296 15.44 -26.44 -24.67
C PHE A 296 14.10 -27.06 -25.08
N LEU A 297 12.98 -26.40 -24.76
CA LEU A 297 11.64 -26.87 -25.11
C LEU A 297 11.44 -26.89 -26.63
N TYR A 298 11.92 -25.87 -27.36
CA TYR A 298 11.86 -25.86 -28.82
C TYR A 298 12.59 -27.07 -29.46
N GLN A 299 13.74 -27.46 -28.90
CA GLN A 299 14.49 -28.63 -29.35
C GLN A 299 13.74 -29.95 -29.10
N LYS A 300 12.96 -30.03 -28.01
CA LYS A 300 12.22 -31.22 -27.60
C LYS A 300 10.78 -31.28 -28.12
N ARG A 301 10.24 -30.18 -28.63
CA ARG A 301 8.85 -30.06 -29.08
C ARG A 301 8.56 -31.01 -30.26
N PRO A 302 7.59 -31.93 -30.16
CA PRO A 302 7.15 -32.74 -31.29
C PRO A 302 6.54 -31.87 -32.39
N SER A 303 6.73 -32.25 -33.66
CA SER A 303 6.12 -31.51 -34.78
C SER A 303 4.61 -31.71 -34.85
N GLU A 304 4.11 -32.89 -34.48
CA GLU A 304 2.67 -33.19 -34.46
C GLU A 304 1.88 -32.42 -33.39
N ALA A 305 2.56 -31.74 -32.47
CA ALA A 305 1.94 -30.97 -31.41
C ALA A 305 1.21 -29.71 -31.91
N ALA A 306 1.44 -29.29 -33.16
CA ALA A 306 0.74 -28.16 -33.77
C ALA A 306 -0.77 -28.43 -33.87
N GLY A 307 -1.56 -27.47 -33.38
CA GLY A 307 -3.02 -27.55 -33.31
C GLY A 307 -3.57 -28.12 -32.00
N ASN A 308 -2.74 -28.72 -31.13
CA ASN A 308 -3.17 -29.13 -29.78
C ASN A 308 -3.18 -27.94 -28.82
N ALA A 309 -3.92 -27.99 -27.71
CA ALA A 309 -3.90 -26.90 -26.73
C ALA A 309 -2.51 -26.77 -26.05
N LEU A 310 -1.99 -27.90 -25.56
CA LEU A 310 -0.64 -28.01 -24.99
C LEU A 310 0.25 -28.86 -25.88
N SER A 311 1.51 -28.48 -25.98
CA SER A 311 2.52 -29.22 -26.74
C SER A 311 3.06 -30.44 -26.01
N PHE A 312 2.93 -30.48 -24.68
CA PHE A 312 3.37 -31.57 -23.82
C PHE A 312 2.18 -32.09 -23.00
N PRO A 313 1.41 -33.07 -23.49
CA PRO A 313 0.18 -33.51 -22.82
C PRO A 313 0.37 -33.98 -21.38
N ILE A 314 1.55 -34.49 -21.05
CA ILE A 314 1.89 -34.94 -19.68
C ILE A 314 1.88 -33.80 -18.66
N THR A 315 2.05 -32.55 -19.09
CA THR A 315 2.06 -31.38 -18.18
C THR A 315 0.67 -30.84 -17.90
N ALA A 316 -0.34 -31.21 -18.70
CA ALA A 316 -1.72 -30.75 -18.58
C ALA A 316 -2.32 -30.86 -17.16
N PRO A 317 -2.25 -32.02 -16.47
CA PRO A 317 -2.80 -32.12 -15.11
C PRO A 317 -2.09 -31.21 -14.10
N PHE A 318 -0.77 -31.03 -14.23
CA PHE A 318 0.01 -30.18 -13.34
C PHE A 318 -0.27 -28.69 -13.56
N ILE A 319 -0.32 -28.25 -14.83
CA ILE A 319 -0.66 -26.87 -15.18
C ILE A 319 -2.06 -26.52 -14.69
N LYS A 320 -3.02 -27.45 -14.82
CA LYS A 320 -4.37 -27.27 -14.30
C LYS A 320 -4.39 -27.01 -12.81
N VAL A 321 -3.71 -27.84 -12.01
CA VAL A 321 -3.65 -27.66 -10.55
C VAL A 321 -2.95 -26.35 -10.19
N LEU A 322 -1.79 -26.10 -10.82
CA LEU A 322 -0.99 -24.90 -10.54
C LEU A 322 -1.77 -23.62 -10.79
N ILE A 323 -2.58 -23.55 -11.85
CA ILE A 323 -3.38 -22.35 -12.16
C ILE A 323 -4.67 -22.31 -11.33
N SER A 324 -5.45 -23.40 -11.30
CA SER A 324 -6.80 -23.36 -10.73
C SER A 324 -6.83 -23.14 -9.22
N VAL A 325 -5.88 -23.69 -8.46
CA VAL A 325 -5.85 -23.53 -6.99
C VAL A 325 -5.66 -22.07 -6.57
N PRO A 326 -4.57 -21.37 -6.97
CA PRO A 326 -4.39 -19.98 -6.57
C PRO A 326 -5.43 -19.05 -7.19
N THR A 327 -5.81 -19.25 -8.46
CA THR A 327 -6.86 -18.41 -9.07
C THR A 327 -8.20 -18.57 -8.34
N ALA A 328 -8.56 -19.77 -7.89
CA ALA A 328 -9.77 -19.99 -7.12
C ALA A 328 -9.74 -19.29 -5.75
N LEU A 329 -8.62 -19.37 -5.03
CA LEU A 329 -8.46 -18.67 -3.75
C LEU A 329 -8.50 -17.15 -3.93
N CYS A 330 -7.87 -16.61 -4.98
CA CYS A 330 -7.95 -15.18 -5.28
C CYS A 330 -9.37 -14.72 -5.61
N ILE A 331 -10.13 -15.50 -6.39
CA ILE A 331 -11.55 -15.22 -6.63
C ILE A 331 -12.34 -15.28 -5.32
N GLY A 332 -12.02 -16.24 -4.44
CA GLY A 332 -12.62 -16.37 -3.12
C GLY A 332 -12.41 -15.13 -2.26
N ILE A 333 -11.17 -14.63 -2.16
CA ILE A 333 -10.85 -13.38 -1.45
C ILE A 333 -11.59 -12.21 -2.08
N LEU A 334 -11.48 -12.02 -3.41
CA LEU A 334 -12.07 -10.88 -4.12
C LEU A 334 -13.58 -10.79 -3.92
N VAL A 335 -14.28 -11.92 -3.94
CA VAL A 335 -15.73 -11.93 -3.68
C VAL A 335 -16.01 -11.81 -2.19
N GLY A 336 -15.23 -12.48 -1.34
CA GLY A 336 -15.39 -12.41 0.11
C GLY A 336 -15.22 -11.01 0.66
N SER A 337 -14.27 -10.22 0.14
CA SER A 337 -14.02 -8.83 0.54
C SER A 337 -15.16 -7.89 0.15
N MET A 338 -16.09 -8.29 -0.73
CA MET A 338 -17.28 -7.50 -1.08
C MET A 338 -18.43 -7.66 -0.07
N TYR A 339 -18.37 -8.63 0.85
CA TYR A 339 -19.44 -8.93 1.78
C TYR A 339 -18.94 -8.96 3.24
N SER A 340 -19.64 -8.26 4.13
CA SER A 340 -19.44 -8.36 5.57
C SER A 340 -20.02 -9.70 6.08
N GLY A 341 -19.21 -10.75 6.13
CA GLY A 341 -19.70 -12.09 6.53
C GLY A 341 -18.64 -13.12 6.92
N GLY A 342 -17.39 -12.70 7.07
CA GLY A 342 -16.27 -13.53 7.54
C GLY A 342 -15.79 -14.53 6.51
N THR A 343 -15.05 -15.55 6.96
CA THR A 343 -14.40 -16.52 6.06
C THR A 343 -15.36 -17.38 5.24
N LYS A 344 -16.66 -17.42 5.59
CA LYS A 344 -17.67 -18.28 4.95
C LYS A 344 -17.77 -18.03 3.44
N TRP A 345 -17.84 -16.76 3.02
CA TRP A 345 -17.95 -16.40 1.61
C TRP A 345 -16.67 -16.72 0.84
N ILE A 346 -15.49 -16.49 1.46
CA ILE A 346 -14.20 -16.84 0.87
C ILE A 346 -14.13 -18.33 0.61
N ILE A 347 -14.51 -19.17 1.59
CA ILE A 347 -14.50 -20.63 1.46
C ILE A 347 -15.47 -21.08 0.35
N LEU A 348 -16.73 -20.64 0.41
CA LEU A 348 -17.75 -21.04 -0.56
C LEU A 348 -17.35 -20.67 -1.99
N MET A 349 -16.91 -19.42 -2.20
CA MET A 349 -16.55 -18.92 -3.51
C MET A 349 -15.25 -19.54 -4.04
N SER A 350 -14.28 -19.85 -3.18
CA SER A 350 -13.08 -20.59 -3.58
C SER A 350 -13.41 -21.99 -4.09
N ILE A 351 -14.29 -22.71 -3.39
CA ILE A 351 -14.70 -24.06 -3.78
C ILE A 351 -15.53 -24.04 -5.07
N LEU A 352 -16.44 -23.08 -5.24
CA LEU A 352 -17.18 -22.91 -6.49
C LEU A 352 -16.24 -22.55 -7.64
N ALA A 353 -15.31 -21.61 -7.43
CA ALA A 353 -14.37 -21.14 -8.43
C ALA A 353 -13.46 -22.27 -8.92
N VAL A 354 -12.92 -23.11 -8.03
CA VAL A 354 -12.03 -24.21 -8.46
C VAL A 354 -12.77 -25.24 -9.32
N ILE A 355 -14.05 -25.53 -9.04
CA ILE A 355 -14.87 -26.43 -9.85
C ILE A 355 -15.07 -25.84 -11.26
N LEU A 356 -15.45 -24.57 -11.34
CA LEU A 356 -15.67 -23.87 -12.62
C LEU A 356 -14.37 -23.73 -13.44
N LEU A 357 -13.27 -23.33 -12.79
CA LEU A 357 -11.95 -23.22 -13.42
C LEU A 357 -11.45 -24.58 -13.93
N CYS A 358 -11.67 -25.65 -13.16
CA CYS A 358 -11.32 -26.99 -13.60
C CYS A 358 -12.07 -27.40 -14.87
N GLY A 359 -13.35 -27.07 -14.97
CA GLY A 359 -14.14 -27.28 -16.18
C GLY A 359 -13.65 -26.42 -17.35
N LEU A 360 -13.42 -25.13 -17.12
CA LEU A 360 -12.93 -24.19 -18.13
C LEU A 360 -11.58 -24.61 -18.71
N ILE A 361 -10.63 -25.01 -17.86
CA ILE A 361 -9.31 -25.47 -18.31
C ILE A 361 -9.44 -26.75 -19.14
N GLU A 362 -10.31 -27.68 -18.75
CA GLU A 362 -10.55 -28.92 -19.51
C GLU A 362 -11.20 -28.63 -20.88
N PHE A 363 -12.11 -27.66 -20.91
CA PHE A 363 -12.65 -27.14 -22.16
C PHE A 363 -11.56 -26.52 -23.04
N ILE A 364 -10.62 -25.74 -22.48
CA ILE A 364 -9.50 -25.18 -23.26
C ILE A 364 -8.60 -26.31 -23.82
N TYR A 365 -8.36 -27.37 -23.05
CA TYR A 365 -7.51 -28.48 -23.47
C TYR A 365 -8.10 -29.28 -24.63
N HIS A 366 -9.42 -29.48 -24.64
CA HIS A 366 -10.09 -30.34 -25.61
C HIS A 366 -10.98 -29.62 -26.63
N MET A 367 -11.36 -28.37 -26.37
CA MET A 367 -12.36 -27.58 -27.10
C MET A 367 -13.67 -28.36 -27.33
N ASP A 368 -14.04 -29.20 -26.36
CA ASP A 368 -15.21 -30.08 -26.41
C ASP A 368 -15.89 -30.12 -25.04
N VAL A 369 -17.14 -29.65 -24.98
CA VAL A 369 -17.97 -29.59 -23.77
C VAL A 369 -18.21 -30.98 -23.19
N ARG A 370 -18.23 -32.04 -24.02
CA ARG A 370 -18.43 -33.42 -23.54
C ARG A 370 -17.26 -33.94 -22.70
N ARG A 371 -16.10 -33.28 -22.80
CA ARG A 371 -14.87 -33.67 -22.10
C ARG A 371 -14.55 -32.81 -20.88
N LEU A 372 -15.49 -31.98 -20.41
CA LEU A 372 -15.31 -31.12 -19.22
C LEU A 372 -14.82 -31.86 -17.96
N PHE A 373 -15.10 -33.17 -17.84
CA PHE A 373 -14.75 -34.00 -16.68
C PHE A 373 -13.68 -35.06 -16.97
N ALA A 374 -12.98 -34.98 -18.11
CA ALA A 374 -11.99 -35.99 -18.50
C ALA A 374 -10.81 -36.07 -17.51
N GLY A 375 -10.25 -34.93 -17.11
CA GLY A 375 -9.20 -34.79 -16.10
C GLY A 375 -9.67 -34.90 -14.65
N LYS A 376 -10.48 -35.91 -14.31
CA LYS A 376 -11.09 -36.04 -12.97
C LYS A 376 -10.08 -36.04 -11.80
N TYR A 377 -8.90 -36.63 -11.99
CA TYR A 377 -7.88 -36.70 -10.94
C TYR A 377 -7.21 -35.36 -10.67
N SER A 378 -6.90 -34.57 -11.71
CA SER A 378 -6.34 -33.22 -11.54
C SER A 378 -7.40 -32.24 -11.02
N SER A 379 -8.67 -32.40 -11.43
CA SER A 379 -9.78 -31.65 -10.82
C SER A 379 -9.93 -31.97 -9.33
N LEU A 380 -9.92 -33.26 -8.96
CA LEU A 380 -9.98 -33.69 -7.57
C LEU A 380 -8.78 -33.17 -6.77
N ALA A 381 -7.57 -33.25 -7.32
CA ALA A 381 -6.37 -32.71 -6.68
C ALA A 381 -6.45 -31.19 -6.47
N SER A 382 -7.02 -30.44 -7.43
CA SER A 382 -7.22 -28.99 -7.29
C SER A 382 -8.25 -28.66 -6.21
N LEU A 383 -9.37 -29.38 -6.19
CA LEU A 383 -10.40 -29.24 -5.17
C LEU A 383 -9.86 -29.56 -3.77
N LEU A 384 -9.14 -30.67 -3.63
CA LEU A 384 -8.51 -31.06 -2.36
C LEU A 384 -7.40 -30.09 -1.96
N GLY A 385 -6.68 -29.50 -2.92
CA GLY A 385 -5.68 -28.46 -2.67
C GLY A 385 -6.30 -27.20 -2.06
N VAL A 386 -7.36 -26.67 -2.69
CA VAL A 386 -8.10 -25.52 -2.17
C VAL A 386 -8.73 -25.84 -0.81
N ALA A 387 -9.46 -26.96 -0.70
CA ALA A 387 -10.08 -27.35 0.56
C ALA A 387 -9.04 -27.57 1.66
N GLY A 388 -7.91 -28.21 1.35
CA GLY A 388 -6.83 -28.45 2.31
C GLY A 388 -6.20 -27.17 2.83
N ILE A 389 -5.87 -26.21 1.94
CA ILE A 389 -5.34 -24.89 2.33
C ILE A 389 -6.34 -24.18 3.24
N LEU A 390 -7.62 -24.11 2.84
CA LEU A 390 -8.65 -23.45 3.62
C LEU A 390 -8.90 -24.14 4.96
N CYS A 391 -8.85 -25.47 5.05
CA CYS A 391 -8.97 -26.19 6.31
C CYS A 391 -7.79 -25.92 7.24
N VAL A 392 -6.56 -25.90 6.72
CA VAL A 392 -5.36 -25.57 7.51
C VAL A 392 -5.49 -24.20 8.15
N LEU A 393 -5.95 -23.20 7.38
CA LEU A 393 -6.14 -21.83 7.86
C LEU A 393 -7.35 -21.70 8.80
N GLN A 394 -8.50 -22.24 8.41
CA GLN A 394 -9.75 -22.12 9.16
C GLN A 394 -9.68 -22.77 10.54
N PHE A 395 -9.06 -23.94 10.64
CA PHE A 395 -8.95 -24.70 11.89
C PHE A 395 -7.65 -24.42 12.65
N ASP A 396 -6.83 -23.50 12.16
CA ASP A 396 -5.52 -23.21 12.71
C ASP A 396 -4.73 -24.48 13.08
N VAL A 397 -4.56 -25.37 12.10
CA VAL A 397 -4.03 -26.73 12.33
C VAL A 397 -2.64 -26.73 12.97
N PHE A 398 -1.87 -25.66 12.75
CA PHE A 398 -0.52 -25.49 13.29
C PHE A 398 -0.46 -24.63 14.56
N GLY A 399 -1.60 -24.10 15.04
CA GLY A 399 -1.65 -23.24 16.22
C GLY A 399 -0.99 -21.89 16.02
N TYR A 400 -1.09 -21.28 14.84
CA TYR A 400 -0.56 -19.95 14.53
C TYR A 400 -1.06 -18.87 15.50
N ASP A 401 -2.36 -18.88 15.83
CA ASP A 401 -2.99 -17.90 16.73
C ASP A 401 -2.64 -18.14 18.20
N THR A 402 -2.32 -19.39 18.53
CA THR A 402 -1.93 -19.79 19.89
C THR A 402 -0.40 -19.82 20.08
N TRP A 403 0.36 -19.44 19.06
CA TRP A 403 1.82 -19.50 19.09
C TRP A 403 2.43 -18.24 19.72
N LEU A 404 3.30 -18.46 20.69
CA LEU A 404 4.15 -17.46 21.33
C LEU A 404 5.61 -17.95 21.32
N PRO A 405 6.61 -17.13 20.99
CA PRO A 405 8.01 -17.53 21.04
C PRO A 405 8.50 -17.75 22.47
N GLU A 406 9.48 -18.65 22.64
CA GLU A 406 10.16 -18.86 23.93
C GLU A 406 10.92 -17.58 24.33
N GLU A 407 10.72 -17.12 25.57
CA GLU A 407 11.31 -15.88 26.10
C GLU A 407 12.85 -15.86 25.97
N ASP A 408 13.51 -16.97 26.30
CA ASP A 408 14.96 -17.12 26.20
C ASP A 408 15.51 -17.01 24.77
N SER A 409 14.66 -17.15 23.75
CA SER A 409 15.05 -17.01 22.34
C SER A 409 15.08 -15.56 21.85
N LEU A 410 14.54 -14.63 22.64
CA LEU A 410 14.38 -13.22 22.30
C LEU A 410 15.55 -12.38 22.79
N GLU A 411 15.93 -11.41 21.98
CA GLU A 411 16.93 -10.37 22.29
C GLU A 411 16.24 -9.08 22.73
N SER A 412 15.13 -8.72 22.08
CA SER A 412 14.33 -7.55 22.38
C SER A 412 12.91 -7.69 21.83
N MET A 413 12.00 -6.83 22.28
CA MET A 413 10.67 -6.69 21.69
C MET A 413 10.35 -5.22 21.40
N SER A 414 9.44 -4.99 20.47
CA SER A 414 8.89 -3.67 20.17
C SER A 414 7.37 -3.74 20.20
N LEU A 415 6.75 -2.66 20.67
CA LEU A 415 5.31 -2.54 20.85
C LEU A 415 4.82 -1.32 20.08
N ASP A 416 3.77 -1.51 19.31
CA ASP A 416 3.04 -0.49 18.59
C ASP A 416 1.55 -0.63 18.91
N VAL A 417 0.89 0.50 19.16
CA VAL A 417 -0.48 0.55 19.67
C VAL A 417 -1.29 1.44 18.74
N SER A 418 -2.08 0.82 17.87
CA SER A 418 -2.75 1.51 16.76
C SER A 418 -3.76 2.57 17.24
N GLN A 419 -4.38 2.37 18.40
CA GLN A 419 -5.34 3.31 18.99
C GLN A 419 -4.73 4.65 19.42
N MET A 420 -3.39 4.76 19.47
CA MET A 420 -2.70 6.00 19.81
C MET A 420 -2.56 6.94 18.60
N TYR A 421 -2.84 6.46 17.39
CA TYR A 421 -2.63 7.22 16.16
C TYR A 421 -3.50 8.47 16.08
N GLY A 422 -4.75 8.44 16.52
CA GLY A 422 -5.57 9.66 16.52
C GLY A 422 -5.28 10.62 17.69
N TYR A 423 -4.43 10.23 18.66
CA TYR A 423 -4.03 11.09 19.77
C TYR A 423 -2.75 11.89 19.44
N PHE A 424 -1.81 11.29 18.71
CA PHE A 424 -0.55 11.92 18.33
C PHE A 424 -0.50 12.29 16.85
N SER A 425 -0.01 13.50 16.56
CA SER A 425 0.35 13.93 15.21
C SER A 425 1.85 14.18 15.15
N TYR A 426 2.56 13.56 14.20
CA TYR A 426 4.02 13.68 14.09
C TYR A 426 4.44 14.50 12.86
N PRO A 427 5.62 15.14 12.89
CA PRO A 427 6.18 15.79 11.70
C PRO A 427 6.43 14.79 10.57
N ASP A 428 6.16 15.21 9.33
CA ASP A 428 6.37 14.39 8.12
C ASP A 428 7.84 13.96 7.91
N THR A 429 8.80 14.65 8.53
CA THR A 429 10.23 14.30 8.49
C THR A 429 10.59 13.03 9.27
N VAL A 430 9.72 12.59 10.18
CA VAL A 430 9.88 11.40 11.03
C VAL A 430 9.24 10.17 10.39
N SER A 431 8.32 10.38 9.44
CA SER A 431 7.55 9.37 8.72
C SER A 431 8.45 8.31 8.08
N ARG A 432 8.52 7.13 8.69
CA ARG A 432 9.37 6.00 8.21
C ARG A 432 8.65 4.66 8.17
N SER A 433 7.44 4.56 8.70
CA SER A 433 6.64 3.34 8.60
C SER A 433 6.09 3.18 7.17
N THR A 434 6.12 1.96 6.65
CA THR A 434 5.56 1.61 5.33
C THR A 434 4.04 1.60 5.33
N ASP A 435 3.44 1.32 6.48
CA ASP A 435 2.00 1.14 6.65
C ASP A 435 1.34 2.43 7.14
N HIS A 436 2.08 3.21 7.95
CA HIS A 436 1.69 4.53 8.44
C HIS A 436 2.84 5.53 8.20
N PRO A 437 3.01 6.05 6.96
CA PRO A 437 3.74 7.30 6.79
C PRO A 437 3.04 8.35 7.70
N GLN A 438 3.58 9.48 8.10
CA GLN A 438 3.02 10.32 9.20
C GLN A 438 3.24 9.78 10.63
N TYR A 439 3.68 8.53 10.86
CA TYR A 439 4.02 8.02 12.21
C TYR A 439 5.47 7.52 12.31
N PRO A 440 6.11 7.63 13.49
CA PRO A 440 7.42 7.04 13.73
C PRO A 440 7.33 5.51 13.62
N ASP A 441 8.41 4.89 13.14
CA ASP A 441 8.49 3.44 13.04
C ASP A 441 8.74 2.81 14.43
N LEU A 442 7.66 2.66 15.21
CA LEU A 442 7.66 2.09 16.56
C LEU A 442 8.04 0.60 16.59
N LEU A 443 8.01 -0.09 15.45
CA LEU A 443 8.35 -1.51 15.35
C LEU A 443 9.79 -1.74 14.89
N ASN A 444 10.30 -0.95 13.94
CA ASN A 444 11.62 -1.20 13.33
C ASN A 444 12.74 -0.25 13.75
N GLY A 445 12.43 0.89 14.39
CA GLY A 445 13.45 1.79 14.93
C GLY A 445 14.36 1.10 15.95
N GLU A 446 15.67 1.34 15.89
CA GLU A 446 16.64 0.77 16.85
C GLU A 446 16.32 1.16 18.30
N ILE A 447 15.81 2.38 18.51
CA ILE A 447 15.47 2.91 19.83
C ILE A 447 14.21 2.25 20.40
N CYS A 448 13.36 1.66 19.55
CA CYS A 448 12.11 0.99 19.95
C CYS A 448 12.31 -0.49 20.32
N GLN A 449 13.54 -0.98 20.32
CA GLN A 449 13.89 -2.37 20.65
C GLN A 449 14.19 -2.50 22.14
N ILE A 450 13.15 -2.81 22.91
CA ILE A 450 13.21 -2.88 24.38
C ILE A 450 13.81 -4.21 24.80
N GLN A 451 14.93 -4.17 25.52
CA GLN A 451 15.60 -5.36 26.06
C GLN A 451 14.93 -5.88 27.32
N GLU A 452 14.38 -4.99 28.16
CA GLU A 452 13.58 -5.35 29.34
C GLU A 452 12.10 -5.49 28.97
N PHE A 453 11.79 -6.49 28.14
CA PHE A 453 10.49 -6.63 27.48
C PHE A 453 9.44 -7.41 28.28
N ALA A 454 9.68 -7.74 29.55
CA ALA A 454 8.75 -8.56 30.34
C ALA A 454 7.28 -8.04 30.35
N PRO A 455 7.01 -6.73 30.46
CA PRO A 455 5.65 -6.19 30.35
C PRO A 455 5.00 -6.47 29.00
N ILE A 456 5.75 -6.27 27.89
CA ILE A 456 5.26 -6.52 26.53
C ILE A 456 5.02 -8.03 26.32
N TYR A 457 5.86 -8.89 26.90
CA TYR A 457 5.71 -10.34 26.78
C TYR A 457 4.45 -10.86 27.50
N GLU A 458 4.14 -10.36 28.69
CA GLU A 458 2.89 -10.71 29.39
C GLU A 458 1.65 -10.14 28.67
N LEU A 459 1.73 -8.92 28.14
CA LEU A 459 0.67 -8.35 27.29
C LEU A 459 0.43 -9.20 26.02
N ALA A 460 1.50 -9.63 25.35
CA ALA A 460 1.39 -10.53 24.21
C ALA A 460 0.79 -11.89 24.60
N ARG A 461 1.11 -12.39 25.80
CA ARG A 461 0.53 -13.63 26.33
C ARG A 461 -0.98 -13.51 26.56
N SER A 462 -1.47 -12.39 27.11
CA SER A 462 -2.91 -12.16 27.25
C SER A 462 -3.59 -12.08 25.88
N GLY A 463 -2.93 -11.46 24.90
CA GLY A 463 -3.34 -11.44 23.49
C GLY A 463 -3.51 -12.84 22.87
N VAL A 464 -2.54 -13.73 23.10
CA VAL A 464 -2.61 -15.14 22.67
C VAL A 464 -3.76 -15.89 23.34
N GLU A 465 -4.00 -15.64 24.63
CA GLU A 465 -5.11 -16.26 25.36
C GLU A 465 -6.47 -15.80 24.81
N ASN A 466 -6.60 -14.50 24.51
CA ASN A 466 -7.81 -13.93 23.91
C ASN A 466 -8.10 -14.53 22.52
N ALA A 467 -7.07 -14.70 21.69
CA ALA A 467 -7.17 -15.39 20.41
C ALA A 467 -7.62 -16.85 20.57
N GLY A 468 -7.07 -17.56 21.56
CA GLY A 468 -7.44 -18.94 21.87
C GLY A 468 -8.89 -19.14 22.34
N LYS A 469 -9.53 -18.10 22.90
CA LYS A 469 -10.94 -18.09 23.30
C LYS A 469 -11.91 -17.89 22.12
N GLY A 470 -11.39 -17.67 20.90
CA GLY A 470 -12.20 -17.49 19.71
C GLY A 470 -12.83 -16.11 19.59
N ALA A 471 -12.19 -15.06 20.14
CA ALA A 471 -12.50 -13.68 19.78
C ALA A 471 -12.55 -13.57 18.25
N ASP A 472 -13.62 -13.00 17.70
CA ASP A 472 -14.00 -13.17 16.29
C ASP A 472 -12.83 -12.96 15.30
N LYS A 473 -12.73 -13.86 14.31
CA LYS A 473 -11.67 -13.92 13.29
C LYS A 473 -11.70 -12.76 12.27
N MET A 474 -12.10 -11.56 12.68
CA MET A 474 -12.26 -10.37 11.83
C MET A 474 -11.33 -9.20 12.19
N ALA A 475 -10.38 -9.40 13.11
CA ALA A 475 -9.48 -8.34 13.58
C ALA A 475 -8.69 -7.61 12.47
N GLY A 476 -8.25 -8.32 11.42
CA GLY A 476 -7.43 -7.72 10.36
C GLY A 476 -8.17 -6.69 9.50
N GLN A 477 -9.45 -6.93 9.18
CA GLN A 477 -10.27 -5.98 8.41
C GLN A 477 -10.84 -4.87 9.29
N GLU A 478 -11.16 -5.15 10.56
CA GLU A 478 -11.54 -4.10 11.51
C GLU A 478 -10.41 -3.09 11.68
N LEU A 479 -9.15 -3.55 11.76
CA LEU A 479 -7.96 -2.69 11.82
C LEU A 479 -7.76 -1.85 10.54
N GLU A 480 -7.81 -2.47 9.34
CA GLU A 480 -7.72 -1.72 8.07
C GLU A 480 -8.89 -0.73 7.89
N SER A 481 -10.09 -1.08 8.38
CA SER A 481 -11.25 -0.19 8.36
C SER A 481 -11.11 0.94 9.39
N LEU A 482 -10.49 0.68 10.54
CA LEU A 482 -10.16 1.69 11.54
C LEU A 482 -9.13 2.67 10.97
N ASP A 483 -8.06 2.18 10.35
CA ASP A 483 -7.04 3.00 9.67
C ASP A 483 -7.60 3.85 8.53
N GLN A 484 -8.49 3.28 7.70
CA GLN A 484 -9.15 4.05 6.64
C GLN A 484 -10.16 5.07 7.20
N SER A 485 -10.83 4.76 8.32
CA SER A 485 -11.82 5.65 8.95
C SER A 485 -11.16 6.85 9.65
N ILE A 486 -10.01 6.64 10.31
CA ILE A 486 -9.19 7.69 10.93
C ILE A 486 -8.71 8.67 9.86
N ASN A 487 -8.25 8.15 8.71
CA ASN A 487 -7.80 8.97 7.58
C ASN A 487 -8.93 9.68 6.80
N ALA A 488 -10.15 9.18 6.86
CA ALA A 488 -11.30 9.73 6.13
C ALA A 488 -12.18 10.67 6.97
N GLY A 489 -11.93 10.79 8.28
CA GLY A 489 -12.79 11.53 9.21
C GLY A 489 -14.26 11.05 9.19
N THR A 490 -14.51 9.85 8.69
CA THR A 490 -15.86 9.37 8.36
C THR A 490 -15.99 7.87 8.59
N ARG A 491 -16.27 7.48 9.84
CA ARG A 491 -17.34 6.54 10.25
C ARG A 491 -17.14 6.02 11.67
N GLU A 492 -18.17 6.24 12.49
CA GLU A 492 -18.52 5.40 13.63
C GLU A 492 -18.98 4.03 13.10
N THR A 493 -18.33 2.95 13.56
CA THR A 493 -18.76 1.59 13.21
C THR A 493 -19.67 1.06 14.32
N GLU A 494 -20.84 0.53 13.94
CA GLU A 494 -21.81 -0.10 14.84
C GLU A 494 -21.19 -1.34 15.51
N MET A 495 -20.70 -1.21 16.74
CA MET A 495 -20.66 -2.32 17.70
C MET A 495 -21.76 -2.13 18.73
N ALA A 496 -22.46 -3.23 19.00
CA ALA A 496 -23.64 -3.31 19.86
C ALA A 496 -23.46 -2.55 21.19
N GLY A 497 -24.47 -1.74 21.54
CA GLY A 497 -24.54 -0.92 22.74
C GLY A 497 -24.40 -1.69 24.06
N ARG A 498 -23.15 -1.98 24.42
CA ARG A 498 -22.74 -2.21 25.80
C ARG A 498 -21.76 -1.11 26.16
N GLU A 499 -22.13 -0.32 27.15
CA GLU A 499 -21.23 0.53 27.91
C GLU A 499 -20.20 -0.40 28.59
N ALA A 500 -19.05 -0.62 27.94
CA ALA A 500 -17.88 -1.14 28.60
C ALA A 500 -17.17 0.05 29.26
N GLU A 501 -16.65 -0.13 30.48
CA GLU A 501 -15.77 0.89 31.03
C GLU A 501 -14.55 1.09 30.11
N PRO A 502 -13.97 2.31 30.05
CA PRO A 502 -12.88 2.63 29.12
C PRO A 502 -11.67 1.68 29.19
N LEU A 503 -11.48 1.00 30.33
CA LEU A 503 -10.40 0.04 30.55
C LEU A 503 -10.76 -1.41 30.19
N ASP A 504 -12.05 -1.72 30.08
CA ASP A 504 -12.55 -3.04 29.66
C ASP A 504 -12.65 -3.19 28.13
N GLU A 505 -12.49 -2.09 27.39
CA GLU A 505 -12.47 -2.08 25.93
C GLU A 505 -11.28 -2.88 25.40
N GLN A 506 -11.50 -3.58 24.28
CA GLN A 506 -10.47 -4.37 23.62
C GLN A 506 -9.78 -3.54 22.55
N VAL A 507 -8.47 -3.40 22.66
CA VAL A 507 -7.60 -2.65 21.75
C VAL A 507 -6.68 -3.59 20.98
N TYR A 508 -6.12 -3.08 19.88
CA TYR A 508 -5.25 -3.82 18.97
C TYR A 508 -3.82 -3.33 19.10
N ILE A 509 -2.92 -4.26 19.38
CA ILE A 509 -1.49 -3.99 19.44
C ILE A 509 -0.75 -4.79 18.39
N THR A 510 0.34 -4.23 17.90
CA THR A 510 1.31 -4.92 17.06
C THR A 510 2.59 -5.13 17.86
N VAL A 511 3.08 -6.36 17.88
CA VAL A 511 4.30 -6.74 18.60
C VAL A 511 5.32 -7.30 17.62
N ARG A 512 6.54 -6.79 17.70
CA ARG A 512 7.71 -7.35 17.02
C ARG A 512 8.59 -8.10 18.02
N TYR A 513 8.86 -9.36 17.71
CA TYR A 513 9.79 -10.22 18.43
C TYR A 513 11.14 -10.24 17.72
N ASN A 514 12.20 -9.74 18.34
CA ASN A 514 13.55 -9.84 17.79
C ASN A 514 14.26 -11.03 18.41
N LYS A 515 14.59 -12.04 17.58
CA LYS A 515 15.26 -13.26 18.05
C LYS A 515 16.77 -13.09 18.06
N LYS A 516 17.45 -13.76 19.00
CA LYS A 516 18.92 -13.86 19.05
C LYS A 516 19.56 -14.43 17.78
N SER A 517 18.78 -15.10 16.92
CA SER A 517 19.21 -15.57 15.61
C SER A 517 19.31 -14.47 14.53
N GLY A 518 18.89 -13.23 14.84
CA GLY A 518 18.84 -12.10 13.91
C GLY A 518 17.58 -12.04 13.03
N SER A 519 16.56 -12.86 13.32
CA SER A 519 15.27 -12.84 12.61
C SER A 519 14.18 -12.21 13.45
N SER A 520 13.25 -11.47 12.84
CA SER A 520 12.10 -10.90 13.52
C SER A 520 10.79 -11.61 13.17
N VAL A 521 9.85 -11.66 14.11
CA VAL A 521 8.48 -12.14 13.92
C VAL A 521 7.52 -11.04 14.37
N TYR A 522 6.38 -10.91 13.69
CA TYR A 522 5.38 -9.89 13.97
C TYR A 522 4.04 -10.56 14.24
N ARG A 523 3.29 -9.99 15.18
CA ARG A 523 1.98 -10.47 15.61
C ARG A 523 1.09 -9.29 15.95
N ASN A 524 -0.17 -9.42 15.59
CA ASN A 524 -1.22 -8.54 16.12
C ASN A 524 -1.92 -9.25 17.26
N TYR A 525 -2.32 -8.51 18.29
CA TYR A 525 -3.06 -9.05 19.40
C TYR A 525 -4.22 -8.14 19.78
N ARG A 526 -5.30 -8.76 20.25
CA ARG A 526 -6.42 -8.08 20.86
C ARG A 526 -6.31 -8.23 22.37
N VAL A 527 -6.19 -7.11 23.08
CA VAL A 527 -5.89 -7.04 24.52
C VAL A 527 -6.79 -6.00 25.19
N SER A 528 -6.92 -6.03 26.51
CA SER A 528 -7.67 -4.99 27.24
C SER A 528 -6.91 -3.66 27.21
N ALA A 529 -7.63 -2.55 27.08
CA ALA A 529 -7.08 -1.20 27.21
C ALA A 529 -6.39 -0.99 28.57
N GLY A 530 -6.90 -1.60 29.65
CA GLY A 530 -6.25 -1.62 30.95
C GLY A 530 -4.88 -2.28 30.94
N ASP A 531 -4.76 -3.48 30.35
CA ASP A 531 -3.46 -4.18 30.24
C ASP A 531 -2.44 -3.38 29.41
N VAL A 532 -2.91 -2.70 28.35
CA VAL A 532 -2.06 -1.80 27.55
C VAL A 532 -1.61 -0.61 28.36
N LEU A 533 -2.51 0.03 29.12
CA LEU A 533 -2.18 1.18 29.95
C LEU A 533 -1.19 0.81 31.06
N ASP A 534 -1.36 -0.34 31.71
CA ASP A 534 -0.40 -0.87 32.69
C ASP A 534 0.97 -1.13 32.06
N THR A 535 1.00 -1.62 30.82
CA THR A 535 2.25 -1.82 30.07
C THR A 535 2.92 -0.49 29.73
N LEU A 536 2.16 0.48 29.22
CA LEU A 536 2.66 1.81 28.86
C LEU A 536 3.18 2.58 30.09
N ASP A 537 2.51 2.46 31.24
CA ASP A 537 2.92 3.03 32.52
C ASP A 537 4.35 2.57 32.88
N ILE A 538 4.64 1.27 32.75
CA ILE A 538 5.98 0.72 32.99
C ILE A 538 6.99 1.22 31.95
N LEU A 539 6.64 1.16 30.65
CA LEU A 539 7.57 1.54 29.58
C LEU A 539 7.91 3.04 29.62
N CYS A 540 6.96 3.89 30.00
CA CYS A 540 7.14 5.34 30.07
C CYS A 540 7.88 5.81 31.34
N GLN A 541 8.31 4.91 32.23
CA GLN A 541 9.27 5.24 33.28
C GLN A 541 10.65 5.56 32.70
N GLU A 542 10.96 4.99 31.54
CA GLU A 542 12.18 5.31 30.79
C GLU A 542 11.97 6.58 29.96
N GLU A 543 12.74 7.63 30.26
CA GLU A 543 12.67 8.92 29.57
C GLU A 543 12.86 8.77 28.05
N SER A 544 13.70 7.82 27.62
CA SER A 544 13.91 7.54 26.20
C SER A 544 12.66 7.03 25.50
N TYR A 545 11.82 6.24 26.18
CA TYR A 545 10.58 5.73 25.59
C TYR A 545 9.56 6.86 25.43
N ARG A 546 9.44 7.76 26.42
CA ARG A 546 8.59 8.96 26.33
C ARG A 546 8.99 9.84 25.14
N LYS A 547 10.29 10.06 24.94
CA LYS A 547 10.78 10.86 23.79
C LYS A 547 10.44 10.25 22.44
N ILE A 548 10.30 8.92 22.36
CA ILE A 548 9.84 8.26 21.14
C ILE A 548 8.36 8.52 20.90
N LEU A 549 7.56 8.50 21.97
CA LEU A 549 6.11 8.57 21.92
C LEU A 549 5.57 9.99 21.68
N PHE A 550 6.20 11.02 22.22
CA PHE A 550 5.65 12.38 22.16
C PHE A 550 6.19 13.19 20.97
N PRO A 551 5.32 13.72 20.08
CA PRO A 551 5.76 14.39 18.85
C PRO A 551 6.62 15.64 19.05
N VAL A 552 6.50 16.32 20.19
CA VAL A 552 7.25 17.55 20.50
C VAL A 552 8.78 17.34 20.51
N PHE A 553 9.24 16.09 20.72
CA PHE A 553 10.67 15.75 20.68
C PHE A 553 11.24 15.60 19.27
N TYR A 554 10.37 15.62 18.26
CA TYR A 554 10.76 15.56 16.86
C TYR A 554 10.66 16.90 16.14
N ALA A 555 10.13 17.93 16.80
CA ALA A 555 10.07 19.29 16.26
C ALA A 555 11.44 19.98 16.42
N ASP A 556 11.99 20.48 15.31
CA ASP A 556 13.15 21.37 15.32
C ASP A 556 12.68 22.81 15.56
N TYR A 557 13.26 23.51 16.52
CA TYR A 557 12.84 24.86 16.91
C TYR A 557 13.15 25.88 15.82
N GLU A 558 14.21 25.66 15.03
CA GLU A 558 14.60 26.56 13.93
C GLU A 558 13.53 26.62 12.83
N ASP A 559 12.71 25.57 12.71
CA ASP A 559 11.68 25.43 11.70
C ASP A 559 10.29 25.90 12.20
N ILE A 560 10.18 26.47 13.40
CA ILE A 560 8.88 26.89 13.95
C ILE A 560 8.61 28.36 13.61
N SER A 561 7.52 28.62 12.89
CA SER A 561 7.07 29.97 12.53
C SER A 561 6.11 30.60 13.53
N ALA A 562 5.29 29.80 14.21
CA ALA A 562 4.37 30.28 15.23
C ALA A 562 3.93 29.14 16.16
N VAL A 563 3.55 29.50 17.38
CA VAL A 563 2.81 28.62 18.31
C VAL A 563 1.41 29.18 18.50
N ARG A 564 0.42 28.29 18.46
CA ARG A 564 -1.00 28.60 18.65
C ARG A 564 -1.49 27.95 19.94
N LEU A 565 -2.44 28.61 20.59
CA LEU A 565 -3.18 28.10 21.73
C LEU A 565 -4.66 28.01 21.36
N THR A 566 -5.25 26.84 21.54
CA THR A 566 -6.68 26.61 21.38
C THR A 566 -7.28 26.20 22.72
N ASP A 567 -8.38 26.83 23.10
CA ASP A 567 -9.14 26.52 24.31
C ASP A 567 -10.55 26.03 23.97
N ILE A 568 -11.44 25.95 24.97
CA ILE A 568 -12.81 25.44 24.82
C ILE A 568 -13.64 26.14 23.73
N TYR A 569 -13.26 27.34 23.25
CA TYR A 569 -13.97 28.01 22.17
C TYR A 569 -13.58 27.50 20.77
N TRP A 570 -12.56 26.64 20.66
CA TRP A 570 -12.02 26.12 19.38
C TRP A 570 -11.55 27.21 18.40
N GLU A 571 -11.14 28.36 18.93
CA GLU A 571 -10.59 29.48 18.17
C GLU A 571 -9.06 29.55 18.36
N PRO A 572 -8.25 29.01 17.42
CA PRO A 572 -6.81 28.94 17.59
C PRO A 572 -6.18 30.35 17.54
N LYS A 573 -5.53 30.74 18.63
CA LYS A 573 -4.87 32.04 18.79
C LYS A 573 -3.36 31.93 18.63
N ILE A 574 -2.79 32.65 17.67
CA ILE A 574 -1.32 32.78 17.53
C ILE A 574 -0.78 33.55 18.74
N LEU A 575 0.25 33.00 19.40
CA LEU A 575 0.93 33.61 20.52
C LEU A 575 1.99 34.60 20.00
N ASP A 576 2.00 35.82 20.56
CA ASP A 576 2.95 36.90 20.25
C ASP A 576 4.17 36.75 21.17
N LEU A 577 5.01 35.75 20.88
CA LEU A 577 6.18 35.37 21.67
C LEU A 577 7.47 35.69 20.92
N THR A 578 8.53 36.05 21.65
CA THR A 578 9.88 36.04 21.07
C THR A 578 10.37 34.60 20.89
N GLU A 579 11.35 34.36 20.00
CA GLU A 579 11.96 33.03 19.79
C GLU A 579 12.37 32.37 21.12
N LYS A 580 12.96 33.13 22.05
CA LYS A 580 13.36 32.61 23.37
C LYS A 580 12.20 32.21 24.26
N GLU A 581 11.09 32.94 24.20
CA GLU A 581 9.88 32.65 24.98
C GLU A 581 9.14 31.45 24.38
N GLN A 582 9.13 31.34 23.06
CA GLN A 582 8.64 30.16 22.34
C GLN A 582 9.43 28.91 22.74
N ASP A 583 10.76 28.95 22.65
CA ASP A 583 11.62 27.83 23.02
C ASP A 583 11.41 27.43 24.49
N ALA A 584 11.32 28.42 25.38
CA ALA A 584 11.06 28.17 26.81
C ALA A 584 9.69 27.54 27.06
N LEU A 585 8.65 27.94 26.32
CA LEU A 585 7.32 27.35 26.42
C LEU A 585 7.32 25.88 25.95
N LEU A 586 7.98 25.59 24.83
CA LEU A 586 8.09 24.23 24.31
C LEU A 586 8.97 23.34 25.21
N ASP A 587 10.01 23.90 25.83
CA ASP A 587 10.82 23.20 26.83
C ASP A 587 10.02 22.92 28.12
N ALA A 588 9.18 23.84 28.56
CA ALA A 588 8.26 23.61 29.68
C ALA A 588 7.25 22.51 29.35
N TYR A 589 6.69 22.52 28.14
CA TYR A 589 5.81 21.46 27.65
C TYR A 589 6.52 20.10 27.61
N LYS A 590 7.76 20.05 27.12
CA LYS A 590 8.59 18.84 27.15
C LYS A 590 8.79 18.33 28.58
N GLN A 591 9.00 19.22 29.56
CA GLN A 591 9.13 18.83 30.96
C GLN A 591 7.83 18.26 31.53
N ASP A 592 6.70 18.91 31.29
CA ASP A 592 5.39 18.42 31.76
C ASP A 592 5.08 17.04 31.17
N VAL A 593 5.30 16.86 29.87
CA VAL A 593 5.11 15.59 29.17
C VAL A 593 6.05 14.48 29.67
N LEU A 594 7.25 14.81 30.16
CA LEU A 594 8.15 13.82 30.78
C LEU A 594 7.70 13.42 32.19
N ASN A 595 6.95 14.28 32.89
CA ASN A 595 6.57 14.11 34.28
C ASN A 595 5.13 13.60 34.49
N VAL A 596 4.23 13.80 33.53
CA VAL A 596 2.81 13.40 33.64
C VAL A 596 2.66 11.89 33.82
N ASP A 597 1.68 11.45 34.62
CA ASP A 597 1.29 10.05 34.63
C ASP A 597 0.57 9.71 33.31
N ILE A 598 1.02 8.67 32.62
CA ILE A 598 0.41 8.25 31.35
C ILE A 598 -1.06 7.85 31.55
N ARG A 599 -1.45 7.42 32.76
CA ARG A 599 -2.85 7.14 33.12
C ARG A 599 -3.71 8.39 33.04
N ASP A 600 -3.18 9.55 33.40
CA ASP A 600 -3.92 10.81 33.34
C ASP A 600 -4.31 11.14 31.90
N LEU A 601 -3.48 10.78 30.91
CA LEU A 601 -3.78 10.97 29.48
C LEU A 601 -4.93 10.07 28.97
N GLN A 602 -5.29 9.02 29.72
CA GLN A 602 -6.42 8.15 29.40
C GLN A 602 -7.66 8.48 30.24
N LEU A 603 -7.47 8.95 31.48
CA LEU A 603 -8.52 9.14 32.47
C LEU A 603 -9.00 10.59 32.57
N GLU A 604 -8.09 11.54 32.45
CA GLU A 604 -8.39 12.97 32.41
C GLU A 604 -8.68 13.43 30.99
N ARG A 605 -9.28 14.63 30.87
CA ARG A 605 -9.58 15.22 29.57
C ARG A 605 -8.74 16.47 29.37
N PRO A 606 -8.23 16.70 28.15
CA PRO A 606 -7.51 17.92 27.84
C PRO A 606 -8.36 19.17 28.09
N ILE A 607 -7.70 20.22 28.54
CA ILE A 607 -8.30 21.54 28.85
C ILE A 607 -8.01 22.58 27.74
N GLY A 608 -7.27 22.17 26.72
CA GLY A 608 -6.83 22.96 25.57
C GLY A 608 -5.69 22.25 24.86
N GLU A 609 -5.16 22.87 23.81
CA GLU A 609 -3.98 22.36 23.12
C GLU A 609 -3.06 23.49 22.67
N LEU A 610 -1.77 23.17 22.57
CA LEU A 610 -0.84 23.90 21.74
C LEU A 610 -0.81 23.29 20.33
N SER A 611 -0.54 24.13 19.35
CA SER A 611 -0.16 23.66 18.01
C SER A 611 0.96 24.53 17.45
N ILE A 612 1.78 23.93 16.58
CA ILE A 612 2.99 24.55 16.08
C ILE A 612 2.87 24.69 14.57
N ASP A 613 3.05 25.89 14.06
CA ASP A 613 3.10 26.18 12.64
C ASP A 613 4.54 26.08 12.13
N ILE A 614 4.76 25.20 11.17
CA ILE A 614 6.02 25.09 10.43
C ILE A 614 5.83 25.79 9.07
N PRO A 615 6.67 26.80 8.72
CA PRO A 615 6.57 27.53 7.47
C PRO A 615 6.99 26.60 6.32
N GLU A 616 6.26 26.67 5.20
CA GLU A 616 6.55 25.97 3.93
C GLU A 616 7.01 24.51 4.09
N GLY A 617 6.05 23.58 4.12
CA GLY A 617 6.30 22.14 4.18
C GLY A 617 5.41 21.33 3.23
N MET A 618 5.92 20.19 2.77
CA MET A 618 5.22 19.25 1.90
C MET A 618 4.14 18.49 2.68
N GLN A 619 2.86 18.67 2.34
CA GLN A 619 1.76 17.97 3.01
C GLN A 619 1.47 16.61 2.36
N PHE A 620 1.30 15.55 3.15
CA PHE A 620 0.88 14.24 2.65
C PHE A 620 -0.60 13.96 2.93
N VAL A 621 -1.43 13.92 1.88
CA VAL A 621 -2.80 13.37 1.96
C VAL A 621 -2.75 11.93 1.44
N GLY A 622 -2.73 10.96 2.36
CA GLY A 622 -2.42 9.57 2.04
C GLY A 622 -0.98 9.45 1.52
N GLN A 623 -0.79 8.88 0.33
CA GLN A 623 0.55 8.82 -0.30
C GLN A 623 0.91 10.09 -1.10
N LEU A 624 0.00 11.06 -1.24
CA LEU A 624 0.17 12.21 -2.13
C LEU A 624 0.78 13.41 -1.40
N ALA A 625 1.94 13.84 -1.84
CA ALA A 625 2.56 15.10 -1.43
C ALA A 625 1.98 16.29 -2.21
N TYR A 626 1.55 17.36 -1.54
CA TYR A 626 1.14 18.61 -2.14
C TYR A 626 1.91 19.79 -1.53
N ASP A 627 2.27 20.75 -2.39
CA ASP A 627 2.85 22.03 -1.98
C ASP A 627 1.70 22.94 -1.54
N SER A 628 1.55 23.07 -0.22
CA SER A 628 0.63 24.04 0.34
C SER A 628 1.43 25.32 0.58
N LYS A 629 1.03 26.42 -0.08
CA LYS A 629 1.52 27.78 0.25
C LYS A 629 1.10 28.26 1.65
N TYR A 630 0.64 27.35 2.49
CA TYR A 630 0.09 27.58 3.81
C TYR A 630 0.99 26.87 4.83
N ASN A 631 1.17 27.51 5.98
CA ASN A 631 1.89 26.91 7.11
C ASN A 631 1.21 25.58 7.49
N PHE A 632 2.01 24.56 7.76
CA PHE A 632 1.51 23.30 8.29
C PHE A 632 1.41 23.42 9.81
N THR A 633 0.22 23.18 10.35
CA THR A 633 -0.03 23.24 11.80
C THR A 633 0.02 21.82 12.36
N LEU A 634 1.05 21.53 13.14
CA LEU A 634 1.19 20.31 13.92
C LEU A 634 0.40 20.47 15.23
N GLY A 635 -0.72 19.74 15.34
CA GLY A 635 -1.60 19.73 16.52
C GLY A 635 -1.36 18.54 17.45
N GLY A 636 -2.24 18.36 18.43
CA GLY A 636 -2.17 17.24 19.38
C GLY A 636 -1.25 17.47 20.58
N PHE A 637 -0.75 18.70 20.79
CA PHE A 637 -0.05 19.05 22.04
C PHE A 637 -1.04 19.43 23.13
N TYR A 638 -1.80 18.42 23.58
CA TYR A 638 -2.81 18.60 24.62
C TYR A 638 -2.20 19.12 25.93
N LEU A 639 -2.93 20.01 26.59
CA LEU A 639 -2.64 20.56 27.91
C LEU A 639 -3.60 19.93 28.92
N TYR A 640 -3.07 19.57 30.09
CA TYR A 640 -3.81 18.99 31.23
C TYR A 640 -3.65 19.89 32.46
N GLU A 641 -4.56 19.79 33.43
CA GLU A 641 -4.47 20.62 34.65
C GLU A 641 -3.15 20.41 35.41
N GLY A 642 -2.55 19.22 35.31
CA GLY A 642 -1.25 18.91 35.90
C GLY A 642 -0.03 19.51 35.18
N TYR A 643 -0.18 20.22 34.06
CA TYR A 643 0.94 20.79 33.29
C TYR A 643 1.42 22.12 33.87
N GLU A 644 1.91 22.08 35.11
CA GLU A 644 2.25 23.26 35.91
C GLU A 644 3.27 24.17 35.21
N ASN A 645 4.28 23.62 34.52
CA ASN A 645 5.32 24.43 33.90
C ASN A 645 4.80 25.21 32.69
N SER A 646 4.05 24.54 31.81
CA SER A 646 3.46 25.13 30.61
C SER A 646 2.41 26.17 30.98
N LEU A 647 1.51 25.83 31.92
CA LEU A 647 0.44 26.73 32.35
C LEU A 647 1.01 27.98 33.04
N ALA A 648 2.03 27.84 33.89
CA ALA A 648 2.68 28.97 34.54
C ALA A 648 3.37 29.93 33.53
N LEU A 649 4.01 29.39 32.48
CA LEU A 649 4.60 30.22 31.43
C LEU A 649 3.54 30.91 30.57
N LEU A 650 2.47 30.21 30.19
CA LEU A 650 1.35 30.82 29.47
C LEU A 650 0.75 31.99 30.25
N GLU A 651 0.51 31.82 31.55
CA GLU A 651 0.03 32.90 32.42
C GLU A 651 1.03 34.06 32.49
N THR A 652 2.33 33.76 32.61
CA THR A 652 3.40 34.78 32.64
C THR A 652 3.44 35.59 31.35
N TYR A 653 3.18 34.95 30.20
CA TYR A 653 3.09 35.58 28.89
C TYR A 653 1.73 36.23 28.60
N GLY A 654 0.78 36.17 29.56
CA GLY A 654 -0.52 36.83 29.46
C GLY A 654 -1.60 36.02 28.72
N TYR A 655 -1.43 34.70 28.64
CA TYR A 655 -2.38 33.78 28.03
C TYR A 655 -3.01 32.88 29.10
N THR A 656 -4.31 33.03 29.33
CA THR A 656 -5.08 32.18 30.25
C THR A 656 -6.12 31.40 29.46
N LEU A 657 -6.16 30.09 29.66
CA LEU A 657 -7.14 29.21 29.03
C LEU A 657 -8.52 29.41 29.63
N ARG A 658 -9.54 29.55 28.78
CA ARG A 658 -10.94 29.52 29.22
C ARG A 658 -11.35 28.07 29.41
N ARG A 659 -11.95 27.77 30.56
CA ARG A 659 -12.41 26.41 30.94
C ARG A 659 -13.87 26.16 30.61
N GLU A 660 -14.66 27.22 30.49
CA GLU A 660 -16.11 27.18 30.28
C GLU A 660 -16.49 28.20 29.21
N ILE A 661 -17.61 27.94 28.53
CA ILE A 661 -18.22 28.87 27.57
C ILE A 661 -19.21 29.75 28.33
N ASP A 662 -19.05 31.08 28.30
CA ASP A 662 -20.01 32.00 28.90
C ASP A 662 -21.34 31.92 28.12
N PRO A 663 -22.49 31.65 28.77
CA PRO A 663 -23.79 31.62 28.10
C PRO A 663 -24.13 32.87 27.27
N LYS A 664 -23.52 34.03 27.57
CA LYS A 664 -23.70 35.27 26.79
C LYS A 664 -23.04 35.24 25.42
N ASP A 665 -22.05 34.38 25.25
CA ASP A 665 -21.33 34.22 23.99
C ASP A 665 -22.01 33.19 23.08
N VAL A 666 -23.21 32.72 23.41
CA VAL A 666 -23.95 31.68 22.68
C VAL A 666 -25.18 32.28 22.00
N GLU A 667 -25.26 32.15 20.67
CA GLU A 667 -26.43 32.54 19.87
C GLU A 667 -27.45 31.39 19.78
N GLN A 668 -26.97 30.16 19.67
CA GLN A 668 -27.82 28.99 19.49
C GLN A 668 -27.12 27.72 20.00
N VAL A 669 -27.89 26.84 20.65
CA VAL A 669 -27.48 25.46 20.95
C VAL A 669 -28.44 24.52 20.26
N LYS A 670 -27.89 23.56 19.52
CA LYS A 670 -28.63 22.46 18.91
C LYS A 670 -28.10 21.16 19.50
N LEU A 671 -28.97 20.49 20.26
CA LEU A 671 -28.68 19.19 20.84
C LEU A 671 -28.98 18.11 19.81
N THR A 672 -28.05 17.18 19.66
CA THR A 672 -28.18 16.01 18.79
C THR A 672 -28.05 14.76 19.64
N GLU A 673 -29.12 13.98 19.71
CA GLU A 673 -29.11 12.65 20.34
C GLU A 673 -29.12 11.59 19.26
N THR A 674 -28.08 10.75 19.26
CA THR A 674 -27.95 9.60 18.35
C THR A 674 -28.37 8.35 19.10
N ILE A 675 -29.54 7.79 18.76
CA ILE A 675 -30.05 6.55 19.38
C ILE A 675 -29.90 5.40 18.39
N TYR A 676 -29.10 4.40 18.75
CA TYR A 676 -29.07 3.11 18.07
C TYR A 676 -30.21 2.25 18.62
N THR A 677 -31.14 1.82 17.77
CA THR A 677 -32.24 0.94 18.18
C THR A 677 -31.72 -0.50 18.40
N GLU A 678 -32.17 -1.16 19.47
CA GLU A 678 -31.72 -2.52 19.87
C GLU A 678 -32.08 -3.64 18.88
N GLU A 679 -32.96 -3.38 17.90
CA GLU A 679 -33.38 -4.41 16.94
C GLU A 679 -32.34 -4.57 15.83
N ALA A 680 -31.40 -5.51 16.04
CA ALA A 680 -30.52 -6.01 14.99
C ALA A 680 -31.36 -6.40 13.76
N PRO A 681 -31.22 -5.69 12.61
CA PRO A 681 -31.89 -6.11 11.40
C PRO A 681 -31.30 -7.46 10.97
N ALA A 682 -32.15 -8.36 10.49
CA ALA A 682 -31.69 -9.56 9.81
C ALA A 682 -30.63 -9.21 8.74
N GLU A 683 -29.52 -9.95 8.75
CA GLU A 683 -28.35 -9.89 7.86
C GLU A 683 -28.41 -8.83 6.74
N GLY A 684 -27.63 -7.75 6.88
CA GLY A 684 -27.22 -6.89 5.76
C GLY A 684 -28.05 -5.64 5.48
N LYS A 685 -28.83 -5.13 6.45
CA LYS A 685 -29.40 -3.78 6.37
C LYS A 685 -28.70 -2.88 7.39
N PHE A 686 -28.08 -1.80 6.90
CA PHE A 686 -27.68 -0.66 7.72
C PHE A 686 -28.92 -0.12 8.44
N SER A 687 -28.90 -0.07 9.78
CA SER A 687 -29.74 0.84 10.53
C SER A 687 -29.15 2.24 10.36
N VAL A 688 -29.95 3.18 9.89
CA VAL A 688 -29.60 4.59 10.09
C VAL A 688 -29.92 4.86 11.56
N PRO A 689 -28.99 5.37 12.38
CA PRO A 689 -29.31 5.72 13.75
C PRO A 689 -30.45 6.75 13.74
N ASP A 690 -31.41 6.59 14.64
CA ASP A 690 -32.45 7.61 14.80
C ASP A 690 -31.80 8.81 15.48
N THR A 691 -31.56 9.85 14.68
CA THR A 691 -31.00 11.11 15.17
C THR A 691 -32.15 12.04 15.51
N SER A 692 -32.24 12.44 16.77
CA SER A 692 -33.17 13.49 17.19
C SER A 692 -32.41 14.79 17.41
N GLU A 693 -32.87 15.86 16.75
CA GLU A 693 -32.28 17.19 16.87
C GLU A 693 -33.27 18.12 17.58
N ARG A 694 -32.79 18.82 18.61
CA ARG A 694 -33.58 19.82 19.33
C ARG A 694 -32.79 21.11 19.48
N ILE A 695 -33.35 22.20 18.98
CA ILE A 695 -32.85 23.55 19.28
C ILE A 695 -33.27 23.90 20.70
N VAL A 696 -32.29 24.24 21.53
CA VAL A 696 -32.50 24.64 22.92
C VAL A 696 -32.56 26.16 22.98
N THR A 697 -33.65 26.69 23.52
CA THR A 697 -33.89 28.14 23.63
C THR A 697 -34.04 28.61 25.07
N ASP A 698 -34.08 27.69 26.03
CA ASP A 698 -34.19 28.00 27.46
C ASP A 698 -32.81 28.32 28.06
N SER A 699 -32.70 29.42 28.79
CA SER A 699 -31.41 29.91 29.29
C SER A 699 -30.82 29.05 30.41
N ASP A 700 -31.66 28.41 31.22
CA ASP A 700 -31.20 27.55 32.30
C ASP A 700 -30.76 26.20 31.72
N GLU A 701 -31.46 25.71 30.70
CA GLU A 701 -31.09 24.50 29.95
C GLU A 701 -29.81 24.70 29.14
N ILE A 702 -29.62 25.86 28.49
CA ILE A 702 -28.35 26.21 27.83
C ILE A 702 -27.20 26.19 28.85
N ALA A 703 -27.35 26.84 30.01
CA ALA A 703 -26.31 26.83 31.03
C ALA A 703 -25.98 25.42 31.53
N ALA A 704 -26.98 24.55 31.67
CA ALA A 704 -26.80 23.15 32.07
C ALA A 704 -26.12 22.28 30.99
N ILE A 705 -26.31 22.61 29.70
CA ILE A 705 -25.59 21.95 28.60
C ILE A 705 -24.15 22.44 28.56
N LEU A 706 -23.93 23.75 28.67
CA LEU A 706 -22.59 24.33 28.64
C LEU A 706 -21.69 23.84 29.78
N SER A 707 -22.24 23.53 30.96
CA SER A 707 -21.46 22.94 32.06
C SER A 707 -21.02 21.49 31.81
N GLN A 708 -21.60 20.82 30.79
CA GLN A 708 -21.23 19.47 30.38
C GLN A 708 -20.28 19.45 29.18
N VAL A 709 -20.08 20.60 28.53
CA VAL A 709 -19.19 20.78 27.39
C VAL A 709 -17.74 20.65 27.84
N GLN A 710 -16.94 20.00 27.02
CA GLN A 710 -15.51 19.88 27.23
C GLN A 710 -14.76 20.18 25.95
N TYR A 711 -13.47 20.48 26.10
CA TYR A 711 -12.62 20.82 24.97
C TYR A 711 -12.57 19.69 23.93
N THR A 712 -12.26 18.46 24.35
CA THR A 712 -12.23 17.29 23.47
C THR A 712 -12.53 16.00 24.25
N THR A 713 -12.95 14.95 23.54
CA THR A 713 -13.09 13.58 24.05
C THR A 713 -11.84 12.72 23.82
N SER A 714 -10.80 13.30 23.23
CA SER A 714 -9.55 12.61 22.91
C SER A 714 -8.92 12.01 24.18
N ARG A 715 -8.55 10.74 24.08
CA ARG A 715 -7.83 9.96 25.10
C ARG A 715 -6.65 9.26 24.44
N LEU A 716 -5.65 8.91 25.24
CA LEU A 716 -4.44 8.24 24.76
C LEU A 716 -4.74 6.97 23.94
N LEU A 717 -5.67 6.15 24.41
CA LEU A 717 -6.24 5.00 23.72
C LEU A 717 -7.66 5.37 23.28
N ILE A 718 -7.84 5.56 21.98
CA ILE A 718 -9.15 5.92 21.40
C ILE A 718 -10.15 4.80 21.64
N SER A 719 -11.28 5.14 22.26
CA SER A 719 -12.46 4.28 22.36
C SER A 719 -13.35 4.45 21.13
N THR A 720 -13.86 3.35 20.58
CA THR A 720 -14.83 3.37 19.47
C THR A 720 -16.24 3.81 19.87
N HIS A 721 -16.43 4.18 21.13
CA HIS A 721 -17.71 4.61 21.68
C HIS A 721 -17.87 6.13 21.63
N ALA A 722 -18.58 6.62 20.62
CA ALA A 722 -19.28 7.91 20.66
C ALA A 722 -20.80 7.68 20.58
N ALA A 723 -21.34 6.79 21.42
CA ALA A 723 -22.77 6.79 21.68
C ALA A 723 -23.02 7.78 22.82
N GLY A 724 -23.23 9.05 22.49
CA GLY A 724 -23.43 10.11 23.47
C GLY A 724 -24.19 11.29 22.89
N THR A 725 -24.73 12.12 23.77
CA THR A 725 -25.39 13.38 23.38
C THR A 725 -24.33 14.39 22.96
N SER A 726 -24.51 15.02 21.81
CA SER A 726 -23.64 16.10 21.34
C SER A 726 -24.39 17.41 21.19
N ALA A 727 -23.64 18.51 21.17
CA ALA A 727 -24.17 19.84 21.04
C ALA A 727 -23.42 20.60 19.93
N GLU A 728 -24.16 21.06 18.93
CA GLU A 728 -23.70 22.10 18.01
C GLU A 728 -23.98 23.46 18.65
N ILE A 729 -22.93 24.23 18.94
CA ILE A 729 -23.03 25.53 19.60
C ILE A 729 -22.57 26.61 18.64
N LEU A 730 -23.48 27.52 18.29
CA LEU A 730 -23.18 28.73 17.53
C LEU A 730 -22.80 29.84 18.51
N LEU A 731 -21.53 30.24 18.47
CA LEU A 731 -21.01 31.34 19.26
C LEU A 731 -21.30 32.70 18.61
N THR A 732 -21.49 33.72 19.43
CA THR A 732 -21.81 35.08 19.01
C THR A 732 -20.75 35.65 18.10
N GLY A 733 -21.13 35.97 16.86
CA GLY A 733 -20.21 36.49 15.84
C GLY A 733 -19.52 35.44 14.97
N ASN A 734 -19.68 34.14 15.26
CA ASN A 734 -19.20 33.06 14.40
C ASN A 734 -20.23 32.75 13.30
N LYS A 735 -19.74 32.29 12.13
CA LYS A 735 -20.60 31.98 10.97
C LYS A 735 -21.09 30.53 10.96
N GLU A 736 -20.36 29.64 11.60
CA GLU A 736 -20.60 28.20 11.63
C GLU A 736 -20.56 27.74 13.09
N PRO A 737 -21.41 26.77 13.48
CA PRO A 737 -21.42 26.23 14.83
C PRO A 737 -20.22 25.29 15.05
N THR A 738 -19.73 25.26 16.29
CA THR A 738 -18.71 24.30 16.72
C THR A 738 -19.40 23.07 17.33
N TYR A 739 -18.87 21.88 17.02
CA TYR A 739 -19.39 20.62 17.54
C TYR A 739 -18.70 20.25 18.86
N TYR A 740 -19.49 19.97 19.89
CA TYR A 740 -19.03 19.56 21.21
C TYR A 740 -19.66 18.23 21.60
N THR A 741 -18.88 17.39 22.29
CA THR A 741 -19.42 16.20 22.96
C THR A 741 -19.71 16.54 24.42
N LEU A 742 -20.82 16.05 24.96
CA LEU A 742 -21.21 16.26 26.35
C LEU A 742 -20.73 15.11 27.23
N THR A 743 -20.72 15.34 28.55
CA THR A 743 -20.40 14.31 29.55
C THR A 743 -21.61 13.43 29.85
N ASP A 744 -21.44 12.11 29.82
CA ASP A 744 -22.50 11.12 30.12
C ASP A 744 -22.82 11.00 31.62
N GLU A 745 -22.95 12.11 32.35
CA GLU A 745 -23.47 12.06 33.73
C GLU A 745 -25.00 12.26 33.75
N VAL A 746 -25.68 11.11 33.72
CA VAL A 746 -27.07 10.88 34.13
C VAL A 746 -28.14 11.20 33.08
N ARG A 747 -28.56 10.17 32.33
CA ARG A 747 -29.91 10.13 31.74
C ARG A 747 -30.93 10.37 32.87
N PRO A 748 -31.82 11.36 32.79
CA PRO A 748 -33.00 11.36 33.63
C PRO A 748 -33.77 10.08 33.30
N SER A 749 -34.08 9.27 34.31
CA SER A 749 -34.82 8.03 34.12
C SER A 749 -36.08 8.29 33.29
N GLN A 750 -36.16 7.71 32.09
CA GLN A 750 -37.42 7.56 31.35
C GLN A 750 -38.35 6.60 32.11
N ARG A 751 -38.88 7.06 33.24
CA ARG A 751 -39.99 6.43 33.93
C ARG A 751 -41.17 7.36 34.20
N ASP A 752 -41.05 8.64 33.91
CA ASP A 752 -42.15 9.58 34.03
C ASP A 752 -42.17 10.52 32.83
N MET A 753 -42.76 10.08 31.71
CA MET A 753 -43.52 10.92 30.77
C MET A 753 -44.16 10.03 29.68
N ASN A 754 -45.43 9.69 29.95
CA ASN A 754 -46.47 9.11 29.08
C ASN A 754 -46.32 7.71 28.50
#